data_AF-A0A2T7AUC4-F1
#
_entry.id   AF-A0A2T7AUC4-F1
#
_cell.length_a   1.000
_cell.length_b   1.000
_cell.length_c   1.000
_cell.angle_alpha   90.00
_cell.angle_beta   90.00
_cell.angle_gamma   90.00
#
_symmetry.space_group_name_H-M   'P 1'
#
loop_
_entity.id
_entity.type
_entity.pdbx_description
1 polymer ?
#
loop_
_entity_poly.entity_id
_entity_poly.type
_entity_poly.pdbx_seq_one_letter_code
_entity_poly.pdbx_strand_id
1 'polypeptide(L)'
;DYPKREQINQYQESDLAFIERLLAEVGIFYFFTLQPDTQTEVVHFADKQSAWQFGKTLPLNSPSGANDNGADSVWGVNVRHNVVERSVTASDYNHRQAQKVLLSAPADMTRGDGDGITYGDVYHYRPRHLERGDKIDPAAETGNFWARLEHERFLSRQTSISGSSTDATLAPAQVLTITETAIPPTLPRETENGIVIISAGYSASRKNALRVAWTGMPYSETRCWRPAAKPRPKVTGTMTARVTSARDNDIYAWQDASGLYRVKFDADRDDKLSGQESMPVRFAKPYGGDEYGFHFPLIQGTEVAIAFHEGDPDRPYIAHALHDSRHVDHVTEKNSTRNVIRTPTNNKLRMEDKRGEEHIKLSTEYGGKTQLNLGHNVDAGRALRGEGAELRTDKWVSIRGGAGVFITADEQPRAGGRMLSMKEAIAQLENALSIARSLSDAAETADALPADIQSQVTLTDALKDLVKPGMVLNAPEGVSITSPQAVRVASGSASVGIMSQQNTDISALKRFTVAAGEAVSVLARQAGMKLFAAKGKVEIQAQDDALEAIARKDVLMTSVEGRVEITAATELVVNCAGAYIKLSGGNIELGAPKNILLKATNVQKMSPYEYKRNSWSKSGKGNGVILRNQYGDPVRDADGNIVYEMEESKRPSPEVMNKALQTQKEMLLKRQAELVRWNEDDQQAFKKAFGRTDEISRQKIAAAVDKEIALNESMIYDKFKFADQNVHAYALPGDTEGHNIYIGNKFAEDPLTGPDSQVVTLSHEMSHFNDVLGTDDITIGSKTFEQSAIEFAQSGSGDALDNAYNFERYFE
;
A
#
# COMPACT_ATOMS: atom_id res chain seq x y z
N ASP A 1 43.92 -25.58 -26.96
CA ASP A 1 42.47 -25.43 -26.73
C ASP A 1 42.07 -23.99 -26.86
N TYR A 2 40.99 -23.73 -27.60
CA TYR A 2 40.39 -22.40 -27.77
C TYR A 2 39.08 -22.33 -26.97
N PRO A 3 38.83 -21.23 -26.22
CA PRO A 3 37.64 -21.14 -25.39
C PRO A 3 36.36 -20.98 -26.22
N LYS A 4 35.25 -21.48 -25.68
CA LYS A 4 33.93 -21.20 -26.25
C LYS A 4 33.60 -19.71 -26.03
N ARG A 5 33.29 -19.00 -27.11
CA ARG A 5 32.83 -17.60 -27.05
C ARG A 5 31.35 -17.54 -26.68
N GLU A 6 30.96 -16.54 -25.89
CA GLU A 6 29.58 -16.35 -25.42
C GLU A 6 28.63 -16.01 -26.58
N GLN A 7 29.07 -15.14 -27.49
CA GLN A 7 28.38 -14.83 -28.75
C GLN A 7 29.42 -14.43 -29.80
N ILE A 8 29.17 -14.86 -31.04
CA ILE A 8 29.89 -14.43 -32.23
C ILE A 8 28.86 -14.22 -33.34
N ASN A 9 28.92 -13.08 -34.02
CA ASN A 9 28.00 -12.74 -35.09
C ASN A 9 28.75 -12.66 -36.41
N GLN A 10 28.13 -13.23 -37.44
CA GLN A 10 28.49 -12.99 -38.83
C GLN A 10 27.67 -11.79 -39.33
N TYR A 11 28.32 -10.67 -39.62
CA TYR A 11 27.63 -9.43 -39.98
C TYR A 11 28.16 -8.86 -41.29
N GLN A 12 27.27 -8.78 -42.30
CA GLN A 12 27.56 -8.24 -43.64
C GLN A 12 28.84 -8.82 -44.27
N GLU A 13 29.10 -10.10 -44.04
CA GLU A 13 30.26 -10.81 -44.54
C GLU A 13 29.84 -12.19 -45.06
N SER A 14 30.52 -12.69 -46.09
CA SER A 14 30.34 -14.07 -46.59
C SER A 14 30.87 -15.10 -45.59
N ASP A 15 30.39 -16.34 -45.66
CA ASP A 15 30.84 -17.43 -44.79
C ASP A 15 32.36 -17.64 -44.83
N LEU A 16 32.97 -17.54 -46.02
CA LEU A 16 34.42 -17.64 -46.17
C LEU A 16 35.15 -16.51 -45.42
N ALA A 17 34.74 -15.26 -45.65
CA ALA A 17 35.32 -14.10 -44.96
C ALA A 17 35.17 -14.22 -43.42
N PHE A 18 34.03 -14.72 -42.94
CA PHE A 18 33.79 -14.98 -41.52
C PHE A 18 34.76 -16.02 -40.96
N ILE A 19 34.88 -17.18 -41.61
CA ILE A 19 35.78 -18.27 -41.21
C ILE A 19 37.23 -17.76 -41.22
N GLU A 20 37.68 -17.17 -42.32
CA GLU A 20 39.06 -16.68 -42.43
C GLU A 20 39.36 -15.57 -41.42
N ARG A 21 38.40 -14.71 -41.11
CA ARG A 21 38.55 -13.69 -40.08
C ARG A 21 38.73 -14.34 -38.71
N LEU A 22 37.90 -15.31 -38.34
CA LEU A 22 38.01 -16.01 -37.05
C LEU A 22 39.33 -16.76 -36.92
N LEU A 23 39.73 -17.51 -37.95
CA LEU A 23 41.00 -18.24 -37.97
C LEU A 23 42.18 -17.27 -37.87
N ALA A 24 42.19 -16.24 -38.72
CA ALA A 24 43.24 -15.24 -38.70
C ALA A 24 43.29 -14.56 -37.34
N GLU A 25 42.15 -14.17 -36.75
CA GLU A 25 42.03 -13.52 -35.46
C GLU A 25 42.77 -14.29 -34.38
N VAL A 26 42.53 -15.59 -34.22
CA VAL A 26 43.21 -16.41 -33.19
C VAL A 26 44.57 -16.99 -33.63
N GLY A 27 45.05 -16.64 -34.82
CA GLY A 27 46.38 -17.04 -35.30
C GLY A 27 46.47 -18.45 -35.90
N ILE A 28 45.31 -19.02 -36.24
CA ILE A 28 45.21 -20.28 -36.96
C ILE A 28 45.41 -20.00 -38.45
N PHE A 29 46.37 -20.69 -39.05
CA PHE A 29 46.55 -20.74 -40.49
C PHE A 29 46.00 -22.05 -41.05
N TYR A 30 45.81 -22.08 -42.37
CA TYR A 30 45.42 -23.30 -43.05
C TYR A 30 46.16 -23.50 -44.35
N PHE A 31 46.29 -24.76 -44.75
CA PHE A 31 46.87 -25.17 -46.01
C PHE A 31 46.18 -26.44 -46.51
N PHE A 32 46.37 -26.73 -47.79
CA PHE A 32 45.71 -27.84 -48.45
C PHE A 32 46.72 -28.94 -48.76
N THR A 33 46.32 -30.18 -48.55
CA THR A 33 47.02 -31.35 -49.09
C THR A 33 46.05 -32.25 -49.83
N LEU A 34 46.56 -33.15 -50.64
CA LEU A 34 45.76 -34.22 -51.23
C LEU A 34 45.94 -35.48 -50.38
N GLN A 35 44.84 -36.15 -50.07
CA GLN A 35 44.91 -37.47 -49.46
C GLN A 35 45.55 -38.45 -50.46
N PRO A 36 46.60 -39.22 -50.06
CA PRO A 36 47.37 -40.04 -51.00
C PRO A 36 46.52 -41.04 -51.80
N ASP A 37 45.54 -41.67 -51.17
CA ASP A 37 44.77 -42.78 -51.78
C ASP A 37 43.61 -42.30 -52.64
N THR A 38 42.86 -41.30 -52.17
CA THR A 38 41.60 -40.84 -52.77
C THR A 38 41.76 -39.57 -53.60
N GLN A 39 42.91 -38.90 -53.50
CA GLN A 39 43.18 -37.60 -54.12
C GLN A 39 42.13 -36.54 -53.76
N THR A 40 41.46 -36.68 -52.62
CA THR A 40 40.55 -35.68 -52.09
C THR A 40 41.33 -34.57 -51.40
N GLU A 41 40.90 -33.33 -51.62
CA GLU A 41 41.48 -32.16 -50.97
C GLU A 41 41.17 -32.16 -49.47
N VAL A 42 42.21 -31.99 -48.65
CA VAL A 42 42.13 -31.92 -47.19
C VAL A 42 42.63 -30.56 -46.76
N VAL A 43 41.80 -29.86 -45.98
CA VAL A 43 42.17 -28.59 -45.36
C VAL A 43 42.73 -28.86 -43.97
N HIS A 44 43.97 -28.47 -43.73
CA HIS A 44 44.62 -28.57 -42.42
C HIS A 44 44.54 -27.22 -41.72
N PHE A 45 43.95 -27.16 -40.54
CA PHE A 45 43.99 -26.00 -39.65
C PHE A 45 45.08 -26.18 -38.60
N ALA A 46 45.98 -25.21 -38.50
CA ALA A 46 47.16 -25.32 -37.65
C ALA A 46 47.54 -23.98 -37.00
N ASP A 47 48.16 -24.06 -35.82
CA ASP A 47 48.59 -22.91 -35.03
C ASP A 47 49.97 -23.12 -34.37
N LYS A 48 50.69 -24.17 -34.76
CA LYS A 48 51.97 -24.58 -34.16
C LYS A 48 52.94 -25.10 -35.22
N GLN A 49 54.22 -25.08 -34.87
CA GLN A 49 55.35 -25.51 -35.71
C GLN A 49 55.31 -27.00 -36.04
N SER A 50 54.64 -27.82 -35.22
CA SER A 50 54.44 -29.24 -35.49
C SER A 50 53.62 -29.53 -36.75
N ALA A 51 52.95 -28.52 -37.31
CA ALA A 51 52.21 -28.64 -38.55
C ALA A 51 53.08 -28.58 -39.81
N TRP A 52 54.36 -28.18 -39.68
CA TRP A 52 55.26 -28.09 -40.82
C TRP A 52 55.71 -29.46 -41.32
N GLN A 53 55.84 -29.57 -42.64
CA GLN A 53 56.31 -30.78 -43.32
C GLN A 53 57.81 -30.68 -43.59
N PHE A 54 58.59 -31.44 -42.83
CA PHE A 54 60.05 -31.49 -42.98
C PHE A 54 60.49 -32.52 -44.04
N GLY A 55 61.74 -32.41 -44.49
CA GLY A 55 62.37 -33.36 -45.42
C GLY A 55 62.41 -32.90 -46.88
N LYS A 56 62.01 -31.67 -47.17
CA LYS A 56 62.11 -31.08 -48.51
C LYS A 56 63.48 -30.46 -48.72
N THR A 57 64.34 -31.11 -49.50
CA THR A 57 65.72 -30.63 -49.77
C THR A 57 65.93 -30.40 -51.25
N LEU A 58 66.43 -29.22 -51.64
CA LEU A 58 66.75 -28.89 -53.03
C LEU A 58 68.13 -28.20 -53.17
N PRO A 59 68.91 -28.53 -54.20
CA PRO A 59 70.18 -27.86 -54.48
C PRO A 59 69.97 -26.43 -55.00
N LEU A 60 70.85 -25.51 -54.59
CA LEU A 60 71.00 -24.18 -55.18
C LEU A 60 71.66 -24.33 -56.56
N ASN A 61 70.87 -24.25 -57.63
CA ASN A 61 71.37 -24.31 -58.99
C ASN A 61 70.48 -23.48 -59.94
N SER A 62 71.10 -22.63 -60.75
CA SER A 62 70.39 -21.87 -61.78
C SER A 62 70.21 -22.75 -63.03
N PRO A 63 69.01 -22.82 -63.64
CA PRO A 63 68.79 -23.54 -64.89
C PRO A 63 69.46 -22.87 -66.12
N SER A 64 70.47 -22.02 -65.92
CA SER A 64 71.20 -21.32 -66.97
C SER A 64 72.40 -22.14 -67.45
N GLY A 65 72.21 -22.80 -68.57
CA GLY A 65 73.15 -23.69 -69.27
C GLY A 65 72.32 -24.65 -70.12
N ALA A 66 72.85 -25.20 -71.22
CA ALA A 66 72.09 -26.12 -72.08
C ALA A 66 71.71 -27.46 -71.41
N ASN A 67 71.84 -27.58 -70.08
CA ASN A 67 71.60 -28.76 -69.27
C ASN A 67 71.26 -28.34 -67.82
N ASP A 68 70.12 -28.78 -67.30
CA ASP A 68 69.65 -28.61 -65.91
C ASP A 68 70.04 -29.81 -65.01
N ASN A 69 70.81 -30.76 -65.54
CA ASN A 69 71.19 -32.03 -64.93
C ASN A 69 69.99 -32.93 -64.53
N GLY A 70 68.77 -32.61 -65.00
CA GLY A 70 67.54 -33.36 -64.71
C GLY A 70 67.12 -33.40 -63.23
N ALA A 71 67.73 -32.56 -62.38
CA ALA A 71 67.48 -32.51 -60.94
C ALA A 71 66.72 -31.24 -60.58
N ASP A 72 65.65 -31.38 -59.80
CA ASP A 72 64.92 -30.23 -59.29
C ASP A 72 65.81 -29.35 -58.42
N SER A 73 65.71 -28.03 -58.61
CA SER A 73 66.62 -27.07 -57.97
C SER A 73 65.91 -25.78 -57.60
N VAL A 74 66.62 -24.94 -56.83
CA VAL A 74 66.19 -23.58 -56.48
C VAL A 74 67.23 -22.56 -56.92
N TRP A 75 66.78 -21.37 -57.31
CA TRP A 75 67.64 -20.27 -57.71
C TRP A 75 66.99 -18.91 -57.48
N GLY A 76 67.77 -17.85 -57.63
CA GLY A 76 67.29 -16.47 -57.45
C GLY A 76 66.81 -16.20 -56.03
N VAL A 77 67.47 -16.82 -55.04
CA VAL A 77 67.12 -16.68 -53.62
C VAL A 77 67.39 -15.25 -53.17
N ASN A 78 66.37 -14.56 -52.69
CA ASN A 78 66.42 -13.18 -52.23
C ASN A 78 65.86 -13.08 -50.82
N VAL A 79 66.58 -12.41 -49.93
CA VAL A 79 66.13 -12.09 -48.57
C VAL A 79 65.78 -10.62 -48.49
N ARG A 80 64.58 -10.34 -47.98
CA ARG A 80 64.09 -9.01 -47.70
C ARG A 80 63.81 -8.87 -46.21
N HIS A 81 64.38 -7.83 -45.60
CA HIS A 81 64.10 -7.44 -44.22
C HIS A 81 63.22 -6.21 -44.16
N ASN A 82 62.29 -6.20 -43.20
CA ASN A 82 61.51 -5.04 -42.79
C ASN A 82 61.75 -4.80 -41.30
N VAL A 83 61.87 -3.55 -40.89
CA VAL A 83 61.86 -3.20 -39.46
C VAL A 83 60.42 -3.35 -38.96
N VAL A 84 60.24 -4.04 -37.84
CA VAL A 84 58.93 -4.34 -37.27
C VAL A 84 58.87 -3.90 -35.81
N GLU A 85 57.68 -3.94 -35.21
CA GLU A 85 57.43 -3.39 -33.89
C GLU A 85 58.13 -4.21 -32.80
N ARG A 86 58.69 -3.54 -31.78
CA ARG A 86 59.53 -4.18 -30.75
C ARG A 86 58.74 -4.98 -29.74
N SER A 87 57.60 -4.45 -29.31
CA SER A 87 56.76 -5.10 -28.30
C SER A 87 55.29 -4.76 -28.46
N VAL A 88 54.43 -5.63 -27.95
CA VAL A 88 52.98 -5.43 -27.96
C VAL A 88 52.43 -5.55 -26.54
N THR A 89 51.52 -4.65 -26.18
CA THR A 89 50.69 -4.75 -24.98
C THR A 89 49.21 -4.72 -25.35
N ALA A 90 48.40 -5.48 -24.63
CA ALA A 90 46.97 -5.62 -24.83
C ALA A 90 46.21 -5.29 -23.54
N SER A 91 45.11 -4.56 -23.61
CA SER A 91 44.24 -4.30 -22.46
C SER A 91 42.78 -4.30 -22.87
N ASP A 92 41.86 -4.56 -21.94
CA ASP A 92 40.41 -4.52 -22.17
C ASP A 92 39.69 -4.13 -20.87
N TYR A 93 38.36 -4.04 -20.94
CA TYR A 93 37.49 -3.81 -19.79
C TYR A 93 36.38 -4.86 -19.72
N ASN A 94 36.26 -5.50 -18.56
CA ASN A 94 35.18 -6.45 -18.27
C ASN A 94 34.23 -5.86 -17.23
N HIS A 95 33.04 -5.44 -17.66
CA HIS A 95 32.05 -4.84 -16.76
C HIS A 95 31.52 -5.82 -15.69
N ARG A 96 31.59 -7.14 -15.92
CA ARG A 96 31.16 -8.15 -14.93
C ARG A 96 32.19 -8.30 -13.80
N GLN A 97 33.43 -7.91 -14.05
CA GLN A 97 34.54 -7.92 -13.07
C GLN A 97 35.33 -6.61 -13.18
N ALA A 98 34.67 -5.47 -12.96
CA ALA A 98 35.20 -4.14 -13.28
C ALA A 98 36.53 -3.78 -12.57
N GLN A 99 36.81 -4.39 -11.42
CA GLN A 99 38.05 -4.18 -10.65
C GLN A 99 39.26 -4.94 -11.22
N LYS A 100 39.05 -5.83 -12.18
CA LYS A 100 40.09 -6.70 -12.70
C LYS A 100 40.98 -5.96 -13.69
N VAL A 101 42.29 -5.96 -13.44
CA VAL A 101 43.28 -5.39 -14.37
C VAL A 101 43.55 -6.39 -15.50
N LEU A 102 43.17 -6.01 -16.71
CA LEU A 102 43.32 -6.84 -17.91
C LEU A 102 44.54 -6.47 -18.77
N LEU A 103 45.40 -5.57 -18.31
CA LEU A 103 46.62 -5.19 -19.03
C LEU A 103 47.62 -6.36 -19.08
N SER A 104 48.02 -6.75 -20.30
CA SER A 104 49.03 -7.78 -20.54
C SER A 104 50.42 -7.33 -20.08
N ALA A 105 51.34 -8.27 -19.90
CA ALA A 105 52.76 -7.94 -19.94
C ALA A 105 53.15 -7.53 -21.38
N PRO A 106 54.21 -6.72 -21.56
CA PRO A 106 54.80 -6.49 -22.87
C PRO A 106 55.27 -7.81 -23.47
N ALA A 107 54.74 -8.16 -24.64
CA ALA A 107 55.14 -9.34 -25.39
C ALA A 107 56.33 -9.00 -26.30
N ASP A 108 57.49 -9.59 -26.01
CA ASP A 108 58.67 -9.59 -26.87
C ASP A 108 59.02 -11.03 -27.27
N MET A 109 58.72 -11.40 -28.52
CA MET A 109 58.96 -12.74 -29.06
C MET A 109 60.31 -12.87 -29.76
N THR A 110 61.12 -11.80 -29.80
CA THR A 110 62.55 -11.87 -30.12
C THR A 110 63.38 -12.26 -28.90
N ARG A 111 62.79 -12.25 -27.69
CA ARG A 111 63.44 -12.60 -26.42
C ARG A 111 64.70 -11.77 -26.14
N GLY A 112 64.69 -10.49 -26.53
CA GLY A 112 65.82 -9.58 -26.35
C GLY A 112 66.78 -9.50 -27.54
N ASP A 113 66.69 -10.40 -28.53
CA ASP A 113 67.56 -10.39 -29.73
C ASP A 113 67.10 -9.38 -30.81
N GLY A 114 66.07 -8.58 -30.53
CA GLY A 114 65.48 -7.61 -31.46
C GLY A 114 66.17 -6.26 -31.55
N ASP A 115 67.30 -6.05 -30.85
CA ASP A 115 67.98 -4.76 -30.80
C ASP A 115 68.57 -4.36 -32.17
N GLY A 116 68.29 -3.14 -32.62
CA GLY A 116 68.68 -2.64 -33.96
C GLY A 116 67.84 -3.12 -35.15
N ILE A 117 66.91 -4.08 -34.97
CA ILE A 117 66.05 -4.62 -36.05
C ILE A 117 64.55 -4.49 -35.77
N THR A 118 64.18 -3.88 -34.65
CA THR A 118 62.80 -3.57 -34.25
C THR A 118 62.66 -2.11 -33.79
N TYR A 119 61.44 -1.56 -33.76
CA TYR A 119 61.18 -0.18 -33.34
C TYR A 119 59.86 -0.04 -32.58
N GLY A 120 59.79 0.89 -31.61
CA GLY A 120 58.55 1.31 -30.96
C GLY A 120 57.78 0.23 -30.19
N ASP A 121 56.82 0.67 -29.37
CA ASP A 121 55.93 -0.22 -28.61
C ASP A 121 54.49 -0.03 -29.07
N VAL A 122 53.77 -1.13 -29.28
CA VAL A 122 52.37 -1.13 -29.73
C VAL A 122 51.46 -1.39 -28.54
N TYR A 123 50.41 -0.57 -28.43
CA TYR A 123 49.34 -0.77 -27.46
C TYR A 123 48.01 -1.01 -28.16
N HIS A 124 47.42 -2.17 -27.91
CA HIS A 124 46.08 -2.52 -28.35
C HIS A 124 45.11 -2.47 -27.18
N TYR A 125 44.06 -1.67 -27.33
CA TYR A 125 42.93 -1.68 -26.41
C TYR A 125 41.75 -2.41 -27.05
N ARG A 126 41.13 -3.30 -26.26
CA ARG A 126 39.94 -4.12 -26.53
C ARG A 126 40.10 -5.33 -27.48
N PRO A 127 41.08 -6.23 -27.28
CA PRO A 127 41.15 -7.46 -28.07
C PRO A 127 40.16 -8.56 -27.63
N ARG A 128 39.33 -8.32 -26.60
CA ARG A 128 38.22 -9.17 -26.11
C ARG A 128 38.57 -10.30 -25.17
N HIS A 129 39.67 -10.16 -24.45
CA HIS A 129 39.96 -11.06 -23.34
C HIS A 129 39.19 -10.67 -22.07
N LEU A 130 38.72 -11.70 -21.36
CA LEU A 130 38.15 -11.56 -20.00
C LEU A 130 39.20 -11.75 -18.91
N GLU A 131 40.40 -12.22 -19.30
CA GLU A 131 41.47 -12.66 -18.43
C GLU A 131 42.82 -12.14 -18.95
N ARG A 132 43.72 -11.74 -18.03
CA ARG A 132 45.09 -11.34 -18.40
C ARG A 132 45.89 -12.52 -18.97
N GLY A 133 45.71 -13.73 -18.41
CA GLY A 133 46.47 -14.94 -18.76
C GLY A 133 47.85 -15.01 -18.13
N ASP A 134 48.47 -16.20 -18.15
CA ASP A 134 49.86 -16.39 -17.75
C ASP A 134 50.81 -15.62 -18.69
N LYS A 135 51.98 -15.19 -18.19
CA LYS A 135 52.92 -14.41 -18.99
C LYS A 135 53.71 -15.27 -19.98
N ILE A 136 54.03 -16.49 -19.60
CA ILE A 136 54.97 -17.37 -20.31
C ILE A 136 54.19 -18.31 -21.24
N ASP A 137 53.15 -18.96 -20.72
CA ASP A 137 52.28 -19.86 -21.48
C ASP A 137 50.81 -19.39 -21.41
N PRO A 138 50.47 -18.30 -22.12
CA PRO A 138 49.12 -17.75 -22.07
C PRO A 138 48.12 -18.71 -22.74
N ALA A 139 47.06 -19.04 -22.02
CA ALA A 139 45.88 -19.69 -22.59
C ALA A 139 45.29 -18.84 -23.74
N ALA A 140 44.67 -19.49 -24.72
CA ALA A 140 44.09 -18.84 -25.88
C ALA A 140 43.08 -17.74 -25.48
N GLU A 141 43.08 -16.66 -26.26
CA GLU A 141 42.20 -15.48 -26.08
C GLU A 141 42.35 -14.71 -24.75
N THR A 142 43.46 -14.89 -24.04
CA THR A 142 43.85 -14.03 -22.90
C THR A 142 44.65 -12.81 -23.35
N GLY A 143 44.78 -11.78 -22.49
CA GLY A 143 45.51 -10.56 -22.83
C GLY A 143 46.96 -10.81 -23.28
N ASN A 144 47.70 -11.67 -22.55
CA ASN A 144 49.06 -12.06 -22.94
C ASN A 144 49.09 -12.90 -24.23
N PHE A 145 48.06 -13.72 -24.49
CA PHE A 145 47.94 -14.45 -25.75
C PHE A 145 47.79 -13.48 -26.94
N TRP A 146 46.91 -12.48 -26.82
CA TRP A 146 46.70 -11.49 -27.88
C TRP A 146 47.96 -10.67 -28.16
N ALA A 147 48.64 -10.21 -27.11
CA ALA A 147 49.89 -9.48 -27.23
C ALA A 147 50.98 -10.34 -27.90
N ARG A 148 51.14 -11.60 -27.48
CA ARG A 148 52.07 -12.56 -28.11
C ARG A 148 51.74 -12.75 -29.59
N LEU A 149 50.49 -13.07 -29.89
CA LEU A 149 50.04 -13.39 -31.24
C LEU A 149 50.27 -12.24 -32.22
N GLU A 150 49.95 -11.01 -31.81
CA GLU A 150 50.18 -9.84 -32.67
C GLU A 150 51.66 -9.58 -32.90
N HIS A 151 52.51 -9.74 -31.86
CA HIS A 151 53.94 -9.62 -32.06
C HIS A 151 54.48 -10.72 -32.99
N GLU A 152 54.00 -11.95 -32.88
CA GLU A 152 54.34 -13.04 -33.82
C GLU A 152 53.95 -12.67 -35.27
N ARG A 153 52.81 -12.00 -35.50
CA ARG A 153 52.43 -11.48 -36.84
C ARG A 153 53.40 -10.43 -37.36
N PHE A 154 53.79 -9.47 -36.52
CA PHE A 154 54.79 -8.47 -36.90
C PHE A 154 56.12 -9.13 -37.26
N LEU A 155 56.56 -10.10 -36.46
CA LEU A 155 57.77 -10.82 -36.77
C LEU A 155 57.62 -11.65 -38.06
N SER A 156 56.44 -12.24 -38.36
CA SER A 156 56.16 -13.00 -39.60
C SER A 156 56.41 -12.23 -40.89
N ARG A 157 56.35 -10.90 -40.85
CA ARG A 157 56.68 -10.02 -41.98
C ARG A 157 58.09 -9.41 -41.91
N GLN A 158 58.85 -9.68 -40.85
CA GLN A 158 60.18 -9.11 -40.63
C GLN A 158 61.18 -9.62 -41.67
N THR A 159 61.21 -10.93 -41.92
CA THR A 159 62.13 -11.55 -42.88
C THR A 159 61.33 -12.39 -43.87
N SER A 160 61.43 -12.04 -45.15
CA SER A 160 60.83 -12.78 -46.25
C SER A 160 61.91 -13.29 -47.17
N ILE A 161 61.86 -14.57 -47.49
CA ILE A 161 62.79 -15.24 -48.40
C ILE A 161 61.98 -15.65 -49.64
N SER A 162 62.43 -15.26 -50.82
CA SER A 162 61.78 -15.61 -52.08
C SER A 162 62.75 -16.27 -53.04
N GLY A 163 62.24 -17.06 -53.96
CA GLY A 163 63.05 -17.72 -54.96
C GLY A 163 62.23 -18.33 -56.07
N SER A 164 62.93 -18.98 -57.00
CA SER A 164 62.35 -19.80 -58.07
C SER A 164 62.78 -21.25 -57.93
N SER A 165 61.96 -22.18 -58.40
CA SER A 165 62.24 -23.62 -58.43
C SER A 165 61.63 -24.28 -59.66
N THR A 166 62.12 -25.45 -60.04
CA THR A 166 61.48 -26.36 -61.00
C THR A 166 60.61 -27.42 -60.34
N ASP A 167 60.68 -27.56 -59.01
CA ASP A 167 60.03 -28.65 -58.29
C ASP A 167 58.51 -28.45 -58.18
N ALA A 168 57.75 -29.30 -58.88
CA ALA A 168 56.29 -29.23 -58.91
C ALA A 168 55.62 -29.57 -57.56
N THR A 169 56.34 -30.21 -56.65
CA THR A 169 55.80 -30.64 -55.35
C THR A 169 56.07 -29.63 -54.23
N LEU A 170 56.76 -28.52 -54.53
CA LEU A 170 57.00 -27.45 -53.57
C LEU A 170 55.67 -26.77 -53.22
N ALA A 171 55.22 -26.81 -51.97
CA ALA A 171 53.93 -26.30 -51.55
C ALA A 171 54.02 -25.56 -50.21
N PRO A 172 53.01 -24.71 -49.86
CA PRO A 172 52.93 -24.12 -48.52
C PRO A 172 52.99 -25.17 -47.41
N ALA A 173 53.48 -24.77 -46.23
CA ALA A 173 53.71 -25.60 -45.05
C ALA A 173 54.89 -26.58 -45.12
N GLN A 174 55.60 -26.68 -46.25
CA GLN A 174 56.88 -27.41 -46.32
C GLN A 174 58.03 -26.58 -45.77
N VAL A 175 58.99 -27.25 -45.12
CA VAL A 175 60.27 -26.67 -44.69
C VAL A 175 61.32 -27.05 -45.72
N LEU A 176 61.71 -26.08 -46.54
CA LEU A 176 62.71 -26.22 -47.58
C LEU A 176 64.12 -26.02 -47.00
N THR A 177 64.96 -27.04 -47.13
CA THR A 177 66.41 -26.96 -46.91
C THR A 177 67.10 -26.79 -48.25
N ILE A 178 67.90 -25.72 -48.40
CA ILE A 178 68.67 -25.47 -49.63
C ILE A 178 70.10 -25.96 -49.42
N THR A 179 70.60 -26.81 -50.31
CA THR A 179 72.00 -27.26 -50.28
C THR A 179 72.82 -26.52 -51.33
N GLU A 180 74.00 -26.04 -50.97
CA GLU A 180 74.95 -25.47 -51.92
C GLU A 180 76.31 -26.17 -51.81
N THR A 181 77.01 -26.26 -52.94
CA THR A 181 78.36 -26.83 -53.02
C THR A 181 79.42 -25.76 -53.26
N ALA A 182 79.05 -24.48 -53.22
CA ALA A 182 79.96 -23.35 -53.42
C ALA A 182 80.87 -23.15 -52.19
N ILE A 183 82.16 -22.88 -52.43
CA ILE A 183 83.12 -22.52 -51.38
C ILE A 183 83.77 -21.19 -51.79
N PRO A 184 83.59 -20.10 -51.01
CA PRO A 184 82.81 -20.02 -49.77
C PRO A 184 81.28 -20.10 -50.01
N PRO A 185 80.48 -20.47 -48.98
CA PRO A 185 79.02 -20.45 -49.02
C PRO A 185 78.47 -19.10 -49.49
N THR A 186 77.43 -19.13 -50.33
CA THR A 186 76.79 -17.95 -50.93
C THR A 186 75.36 -17.74 -50.46
N LEU A 187 74.77 -18.72 -49.77
CA LEU A 187 73.43 -18.61 -49.23
C LEU A 187 73.39 -17.60 -48.06
N PRO A 188 72.35 -16.75 -47.99
CA PRO A 188 72.13 -15.89 -46.84
C PRO A 188 71.94 -16.69 -45.54
N ARG A 189 72.44 -16.16 -44.42
CA ARG A 189 72.39 -16.79 -43.09
C ARG A 189 70.97 -17.18 -42.68
N GLU A 190 69.98 -16.41 -43.12
CA GLU A 190 68.55 -16.62 -42.85
C GLU A 190 68.00 -17.93 -43.43
N THR A 191 68.74 -18.59 -44.31
CA THR A 191 68.37 -19.87 -44.93
C THR A 191 68.94 -21.10 -44.22
N GLU A 192 69.88 -20.93 -43.28
CA GLU A 192 70.63 -22.03 -42.64
C GLU A 192 69.74 -23.04 -41.90
N ASN A 193 68.69 -22.55 -41.23
CA ASN A 193 67.78 -23.38 -40.42
C ASN A 193 66.58 -23.91 -41.21
N GLY A 194 66.56 -23.72 -42.53
CA GLY A 194 65.44 -24.07 -43.41
C GLY A 194 64.42 -22.94 -43.54
N ILE A 195 63.58 -23.05 -44.58
CA ILE A 195 62.64 -22.02 -45.00
C ILE A 195 61.23 -22.60 -44.99
N VAL A 196 60.33 -22.06 -44.17
CA VAL A 196 58.92 -22.42 -44.22
C VAL A 196 58.30 -21.76 -45.44
N ILE A 197 57.84 -22.54 -46.42
CA ILE A 197 57.14 -22.02 -47.59
C ILE A 197 55.74 -21.56 -47.17
N ILE A 198 55.42 -20.29 -47.42
CA ILE A 198 54.12 -19.68 -47.08
C ILE A 198 53.27 -19.41 -48.32
N SER A 199 53.89 -19.37 -49.50
CA SER A 199 53.18 -19.29 -50.78
C SER A 199 54.01 -19.91 -51.90
N ALA A 200 53.33 -20.54 -52.85
CA ALA A 200 53.91 -21.07 -54.08
C ALA A 200 52.97 -20.74 -55.25
N GLY A 201 53.53 -20.26 -56.36
CA GLY A 201 52.84 -19.95 -57.60
C GLY A 201 53.49 -20.68 -58.76
N TYR A 202 52.70 -21.44 -59.51
CA TYR A 202 53.18 -22.30 -60.59
C TYR A 202 52.90 -21.65 -61.94
N SER A 203 53.90 -21.61 -62.81
CA SER A 203 53.76 -21.11 -64.18
C SER A 203 54.46 -22.08 -65.14
N ALA A 204 53.75 -22.55 -66.16
CA ALA A 204 54.28 -23.46 -67.17
C ALA A 204 53.52 -23.28 -68.49
N SER A 205 54.17 -23.58 -69.61
CA SER A 205 53.51 -23.63 -70.93
C SER A 205 54.25 -24.59 -71.86
N ARG A 206 53.73 -24.86 -73.07
CA ARG A 206 54.48 -25.65 -74.07
C ARG A 206 55.80 -24.98 -74.52
N LYS A 207 55.93 -23.66 -74.33
CA LYS A 207 57.13 -22.88 -74.70
C LYS A 207 58.11 -22.70 -73.54
N ASN A 208 57.62 -22.74 -72.30
CA ASN A 208 58.38 -22.41 -71.10
C ASN A 208 58.28 -23.57 -70.10
N ALA A 209 59.42 -24.07 -69.64
CA ALA A 209 59.48 -25.08 -68.57
C ALA A 209 58.76 -24.59 -67.30
N LEU A 210 58.37 -25.54 -66.45
CA LEU A 210 57.75 -25.24 -65.17
C LEU A 210 58.67 -24.33 -64.34
N ARG A 211 58.11 -23.23 -63.87
CA ARG A 211 58.70 -22.34 -62.88
C ARG A 211 57.74 -22.17 -61.73
N VAL A 212 58.21 -22.53 -60.55
CA VAL A 212 57.55 -22.33 -59.27
C VAL A 212 58.19 -21.13 -58.60
N ALA A 213 57.44 -20.03 -58.49
CA ALA A 213 57.82 -18.89 -57.67
C ALA A 213 57.34 -19.14 -56.25
N TRP A 214 58.24 -19.06 -55.27
CA TRP A 214 57.90 -19.33 -53.89
C TRP A 214 58.34 -18.18 -52.99
N THR A 215 57.63 -18.03 -51.88
CA THR A 215 58.00 -17.13 -50.79
C THR A 215 57.82 -17.87 -49.47
N GLY A 216 58.75 -17.65 -48.55
CA GLY A 216 58.83 -18.27 -47.25
C GLY A 216 59.37 -17.33 -46.19
N MET A 217 59.46 -17.86 -44.97
CA MET A 217 60.16 -17.23 -43.84
C MET A 217 61.18 -18.21 -43.26
N PRO A 218 62.22 -17.72 -42.57
CA PRO A 218 63.13 -18.59 -41.83
C PRO A 218 62.36 -19.47 -40.85
N TYR A 219 62.69 -20.77 -40.83
CA TYR A 219 62.15 -21.67 -39.83
C TYR A 219 62.70 -21.34 -38.43
N SER A 220 61.85 -21.49 -37.42
CA SER A 220 62.19 -21.28 -36.01
C SER A 220 61.42 -22.27 -35.14
N GLU A 221 62.09 -22.89 -34.18
CA GLU A 221 61.46 -23.79 -33.20
C GLU A 221 60.60 -23.02 -32.18
N THR A 222 60.96 -21.75 -31.92
CA THR A 222 60.32 -20.93 -30.89
C THR A 222 59.27 -19.98 -31.44
N ARG A 223 59.18 -19.84 -32.76
CA ARG A 223 58.27 -18.90 -33.42
C ARG A 223 57.54 -19.54 -34.60
N CYS A 224 56.21 -19.48 -34.56
CA CYS A 224 55.35 -19.97 -35.63
C CYS A 224 54.94 -18.83 -36.57
N TRP A 225 54.65 -19.14 -37.83
CA TRP A 225 54.07 -18.16 -38.75
C TRP A 225 52.63 -17.84 -38.34
N ARG A 226 52.25 -16.56 -38.45
CA ARG A 226 50.88 -16.11 -38.19
C ARG A 226 50.27 -15.42 -39.40
N PRO A 227 49.01 -15.70 -39.75
CA PRO A 227 48.31 -14.98 -40.79
C PRO A 227 48.07 -13.53 -40.38
N ALA A 228 48.00 -12.64 -41.37
CA ALA A 228 47.66 -11.23 -41.15
C ALA A 228 46.25 -11.11 -40.57
N ALA A 229 46.07 -10.21 -39.60
CA ALA A 229 44.77 -9.95 -38.99
C ALA A 229 43.80 -9.37 -40.04
N LYS A 230 42.59 -9.94 -40.12
CA LYS A 230 41.51 -9.41 -40.97
C LYS A 230 40.68 -8.38 -40.19
N PRO A 231 40.17 -7.31 -40.84
CA PRO A 231 39.33 -6.32 -40.16
C PRO A 231 38.04 -6.96 -39.66
N ARG A 232 37.58 -6.58 -38.47
CA ARG A 232 36.24 -6.98 -38.01
C ARG A 232 35.14 -6.18 -38.70
N PRO A 233 33.98 -6.80 -38.97
CA PRO A 233 32.80 -6.05 -39.39
C PRO A 233 32.40 -5.05 -38.30
N LYS A 234 31.84 -3.91 -38.71
CA LYS A 234 31.38 -2.85 -37.80
C LYS A 234 29.94 -2.51 -38.09
N VAL A 235 29.10 -2.53 -37.06
CA VAL A 235 27.75 -1.97 -37.10
C VAL A 235 27.85 -0.46 -36.94
N THR A 236 27.46 0.28 -37.98
CA THR A 236 27.36 1.74 -37.93
C THR A 236 25.98 2.13 -37.42
N GLY A 237 25.88 2.66 -36.20
CA GLY A 237 24.61 3.06 -35.57
C GLY A 237 24.01 1.98 -34.64
N THR A 238 22.69 1.93 -34.56
CA THR A 238 21.94 0.98 -33.72
C THR A 238 21.13 0.00 -34.55
N MET A 239 20.93 -1.20 -34.04
CA MET A 239 19.98 -2.18 -34.57
C MET A 239 18.75 -2.27 -33.69
N THR A 240 17.58 -2.53 -34.27
CA THR A 240 16.36 -2.78 -33.51
C THR A 240 16.33 -4.22 -33.02
N ALA A 241 15.83 -4.39 -31.80
CA ALA A 241 15.59 -5.67 -31.19
C ALA A 241 14.37 -5.57 -30.27
N ARG A 242 13.86 -6.72 -29.82
CA ARG A 242 12.80 -6.79 -28.82
C ARG A 242 13.27 -7.52 -27.58
N VAL A 243 12.92 -6.98 -26.41
CA VAL A 243 13.18 -7.64 -25.13
C VAL A 243 12.42 -8.96 -25.09
N THR A 244 13.12 -10.06 -24.77
CA THR A 244 12.56 -11.42 -24.78
C THR A 244 12.59 -12.04 -23.37
N SER A 245 11.84 -13.13 -23.18
CA SER A 245 11.76 -13.90 -21.94
C SER A 245 11.71 -15.40 -22.25
N ALA A 246 12.23 -16.23 -21.36
CA ALA A 246 12.06 -17.69 -21.45
C ALA A 246 10.65 -18.15 -21.05
N ARG A 247 9.87 -17.28 -20.42
CA ARG A 247 8.48 -17.56 -20.05
C ARG A 247 7.53 -17.00 -21.11
N ASP A 248 6.59 -17.82 -21.54
CA ASP A 248 5.51 -17.38 -22.42
C ASP A 248 4.60 -16.36 -21.72
N ASN A 249 4.25 -15.29 -22.43
CA ASN A 249 3.40 -14.19 -21.95
C ASN A 249 3.87 -13.58 -20.63
N ASP A 250 5.18 -13.44 -20.46
CA ASP A 250 5.76 -12.79 -19.30
C ASP A 250 5.41 -11.31 -19.30
N ILE A 251 4.84 -10.85 -18.20
CA ILE A 251 4.46 -9.43 -18.03
C ILE A 251 5.69 -8.55 -17.76
N TYR A 252 6.83 -9.15 -17.40
CA TYR A 252 8.10 -8.48 -17.17
C TYR A 252 9.22 -9.12 -17.99
N ALA A 253 10.32 -8.39 -18.22
CA ALA A 253 11.47 -8.98 -18.90
C ALA A 253 12.22 -9.97 -18.01
N TRP A 254 12.82 -10.99 -18.64
CA TRP A 254 13.70 -11.92 -17.97
C TRP A 254 15.09 -11.31 -17.79
N GLN A 255 15.32 -10.71 -16.62
CA GLN A 255 16.61 -10.18 -16.23
C GLN A 255 17.44 -11.24 -15.49
N ASP A 256 18.76 -11.20 -15.63
CA ASP A 256 19.65 -11.98 -14.78
C ASP A 256 19.91 -11.30 -13.41
N ALA A 257 20.69 -11.96 -12.55
CA ALA A 257 21.04 -11.44 -11.23
C ALA A 257 21.81 -10.10 -11.25
N SER A 258 22.34 -9.69 -12.40
CA SER A 258 23.02 -8.42 -12.62
C SER A 258 22.14 -7.37 -13.31
N GLY A 259 20.86 -7.69 -13.57
CA GLY A 259 19.93 -6.81 -14.28
C GLY A 259 20.18 -6.70 -15.79
N LEU A 260 20.89 -7.66 -16.38
CA LEU A 260 21.09 -7.74 -17.84
C LEU A 260 19.84 -8.33 -18.49
N TYR A 261 19.54 -7.86 -19.70
CA TYR A 261 18.38 -8.28 -20.48
C TYR A 261 18.79 -9.28 -21.56
N ARG A 262 17.81 -9.96 -22.14
CA ARG A 262 17.99 -10.69 -23.39
C ARG A 262 17.11 -10.09 -24.45
N VAL A 263 17.56 -10.14 -25.70
CA VAL A 263 16.86 -9.52 -26.82
C VAL A 263 16.86 -10.44 -28.04
N LYS A 264 15.82 -10.34 -28.85
CA LYS A 264 15.77 -10.92 -30.20
C LYS A 264 16.01 -9.80 -31.21
N PHE A 265 17.11 -9.86 -31.94
CA PHE A 265 17.39 -8.90 -33.01
C PHE A 265 16.43 -9.11 -34.18
N ASP A 266 15.91 -8.03 -34.77
CA ASP A 266 14.98 -8.14 -35.90
C ASP A 266 15.65 -8.73 -37.16
N ALA A 267 16.97 -8.55 -37.29
CA ALA A 267 17.76 -9.12 -38.37
C ALA A 267 18.13 -10.59 -38.15
N ASP A 268 17.90 -11.14 -36.95
CA ASP A 268 18.18 -12.54 -36.65
C ASP A 268 17.08 -13.43 -37.25
N ARG A 269 17.47 -14.27 -38.21
CA ARG A 269 16.56 -15.16 -38.95
C ARG A 269 16.54 -16.58 -38.38
N ASP A 270 17.42 -16.88 -37.42
CA ASP A 270 17.51 -18.21 -36.85
C ASP A 270 16.43 -18.42 -35.79
N ASP A 271 15.83 -19.61 -35.81
CA ASP A 271 14.89 -20.02 -34.77
C ASP A 271 15.67 -20.54 -33.56
N LYS A 272 15.69 -19.72 -32.50
CA LYS A 272 16.28 -20.04 -31.19
C LYS A 272 15.18 -20.14 -30.13
N LEU A 273 15.45 -20.87 -29.05
CA LEU A 273 14.54 -20.92 -27.90
C LEU A 273 14.32 -19.50 -27.35
N SER A 274 13.07 -19.17 -27.02
CA SER A 274 12.74 -17.88 -26.41
C SER A 274 13.52 -17.67 -25.11
N GLY A 275 14.08 -16.48 -24.92
CA GLY A 275 15.01 -16.20 -23.84
C GLY A 275 16.45 -16.66 -24.08
N GLN A 276 16.80 -17.23 -25.24
CA GLN A 276 18.16 -17.68 -25.57
C GLN A 276 18.67 -17.14 -26.91
N GLU A 277 18.00 -16.13 -27.46
CA GLU A 277 18.30 -15.56 -28.78
C GLU A 277 19.57 -14.68 -28.80
N SER A 278 19.93 -14.10 -27.65
CA SER A 278 21.15 -13.32 -27.46
C SER A 278 21.89 -13.68 -26.17
N MET A 279 23.15 -13.23 -26.08
CA MET A 279 23.83 -13.07 -24.79
C MET A 279 23.08 -12.04 -23.91
N PRO A 280 23.29 -12.05 -22.58
CA PRO A 280 22.79 -11.00 -21.70
C PRO A 280 23.41 -9.63 -22.05
N VAL A 281 22.57 -8.63 -22.30
CA VAL A 281 22.93 -7.27 -22.71
C VAL A 281 22.65 -6.24 -21.62
N ARG A 282 23.54 -5.25 -21.47
CA ARG A 282 23.37 -4.14 -20.53
C ARG A 282 22.32 -3.15 -21.02
N PHE A 283 21.61 -2.51 -20.09
CA PHE A 283 20.74 -1.37 -20.39
C PHE A 283 21.41 -0.06 -19.94
N ALA A 284 21.62 0.87 -20.88
CA ALA A 284 22.09 2.21 -20.60
C ALA A 284 21.01 3.00 -19.84
N LYS A 285 21.40 3.65 -18.75
CA LYS A 285 20.49 4.36 -17.84
C LYS A 285 20.86 5.84 -17.77
N PRO A 286 19.89 6.76 -17.58
CA PRO A 286 20.19 8.19 -17.40
C PRO A 286 21.06 8.50 -16.17
N TYR A 287 20.97 7.68 -15.12
CA TYR A 287 21.72 7.84 -13.88
C TYR A 287 21.95 6.49 -13.21
N GLY A 288 23.12 6.30 -12.60
CA GLY A 288 23.48 5.08 -11.88
C GLY A 288 24.70 5.28 -10.98
N GLY A 289 24.76 4.50 -9.91
CA GLY A 289 25.85 4.42 -8.94
C GLY A 289 25.84 3.03 -8.28
N ASP A 290 26.41 2.92 -7.07
CA ASP A 290 26.59 1.64 -6.38
C ASP A 290 25.25 1.04 -5.92
N GLU A 291 24.53 1.73 -5.02
CA GLU A 291 23.22 1.31 -4.49
C GLU A 291 22.04 2.20 -4.94
N TYR A 292 22.27 3.11 -5.89
CA TYR A 292 21.27 4.09 -6.35
C TYR A 292 21.33 4.30 -7.86
N GLY A 293 20.22 4.74 -8.46
CA GLY A 293 20.16 4.99 -9.90
C GLY A 293 18.75 5.16 -10.44
N PHE A 294 18.65 5.26 -11.76
CA PHE A 294 17.39 5.36 -12.50
C PHE A 294 17.15 4.07 -13.28
N HIS A 295 16.19 3.25 -12.85
CA HIS A 295 15.88 2.00 -13.55
C HIS A 295 14.38 1.72 -13.57
N PHE A 296 13.79 1.83 -14.75
CA PHE A 296 12.48 1.25 -15.03
C PHE A 296 12.70 -0.06 -15.79
N PRO A 297 12.27 -1.20 -15.23
CA PRO A 297 12.37 -2.48 -15.92
C PRO A 297 11.66 -2.42 -17.28
N LEU A 298 12.37 -2.79 -18.34
CA LEU A 298 11.72 -3.01 -19.63
C LEU A 298 10.82 -4.26 -19.51
N ILE A 299 9.72 -4.27 -20.24
CA ILE A 299 8.78 -5.40 -20.28
C ILE A 299 9.04 -6.25 -21.52
N GLN A 300 8.60 -7.52 -21.51
CA GLN A 300 8.71 -8.37 -22.69
C GLN A 300 8.04 -7.70 -23.90
N GLY A 301 8.67 -7.81 -25.07
CA GLY A 301 8.19 -7.24 -26.33
C GLY A 301 8.53 -5.76 -26.54
N THR A 302 9.06 -5.06 -25.51
CA THR A 302 9.53 -3.68 -25.65
C THR A 302 10.54 -3.58 -26.78
N GLU A 303 10.29 -2.67 -27.72
CA GLU A 303 11.23 -2.36 -28.79
C GLU A 303 12.40 -1.55 -28.24
N VAL A 304 13.61 -1.95 -28.60
CA VAL A 304 14.85 -1.33 -28.11
C VAL A 304 15.83 -1.08 -29.24
N ALA A 305 16.54 0.03 -29.14
CA ALA A 305 17.70 0.31 -29.97
C ALA A 305 18.96 -0.29 -29.31
N ILE A 306 19.58 -1.26 -29.97
CA ILE A 306 20.83 -1.88 -29.55
C ILE A 306 21.99 -1.14 -30.19
N ALA A 307 22.84 -0.55 -29.35
CA ALA A 307 24.13 -0.02 -29.76
C ALA A 307 25.22 -1.05 -29.49
N PHE A 308 26.37 -0.84 -30.13
CA PHE A 308 27.50 -1.77 -30.10
C PHE A 308 28.75 -1.01 -29.68
N HIS A 309 29.50 -1.52 -28.72
CA HIS A 309 30.75 -0.88 -28.29
C HIS A 309 31.73 -0.77 -29.47
N GLU A 310 32.05 0.45 -29.92
CA GLU A 310 32.87 0.75 -31.12
C GLU A 310 32.34 0.15 -32.43
N GLY A 311 31.06 -0.20 -32.47
CA GLY A 311 30.45 -0.91 -33.59
C GLY A 311 30.75 -2.42 -33.63
N ASP A 312 31.36 -3.02 -32.61
CA ASP A 312 31.61 -4.47 -32.57
C ASP A 312 30.28 -5.24 -32.44
N PRO A 313 29.84 -6.02 -33.46
CA PRO A 313 28.56 -6.73 -33.47
C PRO A 313 28.35 -7.65 -32.26
N ASP A 314 29.42 -8.09 -31.62
CA ASP A 314 29.37 -9.04 -30.51
C ASP A 314 29.43 -8.37 -29.13
N ARG A 315 29.44 -7.03 -29.07
CA ARG A 315 29.39 -6.27 -27.82
C ARG A 315 28.14 -5.36 -27.75
N PRO A 316 26.92 -5.94 -27.83
CA PRO A 316 25.68 -5.17 -27.79
C PRO A 316 25.35 -4.65 -26.39
N TYR A 317 24.67 -3.50 -26.35
CA TYR A 317 23.97 -2.98 -25.19
C TYR A 317 22.71 -2.22 -25.64
N ILE A 318 21.67 -2.22 -24.81
CA ILE A 318 20.46 -1.44 -25.05
C ILE A 318 20.78 0.03 -24.78
N ALA A 319 20.67 0.87 -25.80
CA ALA A 319 20.88 2.32 -25.70
C ALA A 319 19.58 3.04 -25.31
N HIS A 320 18.46 2.66 -25.91
CA HIS A 320 17.15 3.31 -25.71
C HIS A 320 16.01 2.30 -25.84
N ALA A 321 14.89 2.59 -25.16
CA ALA A 321 13.59 1.99 -25.46
C ALA A 321 12.86 2.86 -26.48
N LEU A 322 12.10 2.23 -27.38
CA LEU A 322 11.37 2.89 -28.45
C LEU A 322 9.87 2.55 -28.35
N HIS A 323 9.02 3.48 -28.78
CA HIS A 323 7.60 3.23 -28.97
C HIS A 323 7.34 2.71 -30.39
N ASP A 324 6.27 1.92 -30.56
CA ASP A 324 5.86 1.36 -31.85
C ASP A 324 4.35 1.55 -32.08
N SER A 325 3.84 1.12 -33.23
CA SER A 325 2.42 1.27 -33.57
C SER A 325 1.46 0.48 -32.67
N ARG A 326 1.95 -0.56 -31.98
CA ARG A 326 1.18 -1.34 -31.00
C ARG A 326 1.30 -0.74 -29.59
N HIS A 327 2.40 -0.04 -29.32
CA HIS A 327 2.73 0.58 -28.04
C HIS A 327 3.03 2.06 -28.24
N VAL A 328 2.00 2.84 -28.58
CA VAL A 328 2.11 4.28 -28.83
C VAL A 328 2.55 5.03 -27.57
N ASP A 329 3.29 6.13 -27.75
CA ASP A 329 3.72 6.99 -26.65
C ASP A 329 2.52 7.54 -25.85
N HIS A 330 2.76 7.82 -24.57
CA HIS A 330 1.78 8.44 -23.69
C HIS A 330 1.52 9.91 -24.02
N VAL A 331 2.47 10.58 -24.66
CA VAL A 331 2.34 11.97 -25.12
C VAL A 331 2.21 11.98 -26.63
N THR A 332 1.09 12.51 -27.11
CA THR A 332 0.75 12.58 -28.54
C THR A 332 0.29 13.99 -28.88
N GLU A 333 -0.04 14.25 -30.15
CA GLU A 333 -0.64 15.52 -30.59
C GLU A 333 -1.88 15.92 -29.77
N LYS A 334 -2.62 14.93 -29.24
CA LYS A 334 -3.83 15.16 -28.43
C LYS A 334 -3.52 15.73 -27.05
N ASN A 335 -2.27 15.71 -26.59
CA ASN A 335 -1.84 16.12 -25.25
C ASN A 335 -0.37 16.60 -25.24
N SER A 336 0.01 17.39 -26.24
CA SER A 336 1.39 17.78 -26.50
C SER A 336 2.04 18.65 -25.42
N THR A 337 1.25 19.26 -24.52
CA THR A 337 1.72 20.06 -23.38
C THR A 337 1.92 19.24 -22.10
N ARG A 338 1.74 17.92 -22.16
CA ARG A 338 1.78 17.04 -21.00
C ARG A 338 3.09 16.28 -20.92
N ASN A 339 3.68 16.27 -19.73
CA ASN A 339 4.79 15.42 -19.35
C ASN A 339 4.28 14.31 -18.42
N VAL A 340 4.72 13.06 -18.62
CA VAL A 340 4.25 11.96 -17.78
C VAL A 340 5.29 10.86 -17.61
N ILE A 341 5.49 10.44 -16.37
CA ILE A 341 6.13 9.17 -16.01
C ILE A 341 5.00 8.24 -15.56
N ARG A 342 4.86 7.10 -16.24
CA ARG A 342 3.77 6.15 -15.99
C ARG A 342 4.30 4.72 -15.97
N THR A 343 3.95 3.97 -14.93
CA THR A 343 4.26 2.53 -14.83
C THR A 343 3.12 1.68 -15.42
N PRO A 344 3.35 0.39 -15.70
CA PRO A 344 2.32 -0.52 -16.25
C PRO A 344 1.05 -0.60 -15.37
N THR A 345 1.20 -0.57 -14.05
CA THR A 345 0.11 -0.55 -13.07
C THR A 345 -0.49 0.84 -12.84
N ASN A 346 -0.20 1.80 -13.72
CA ASN A 346 -0.73 3.16 -13.73
C ASN A 346 -0.33 4.04 -12.53
N ASN A 347 0.80 3.73 -11.87
CA ASN A 347 1.44 4.73 -11.01
C ASN A 347 1.95 5.85 -11.91
N LYS A 348 1.65 7.10 -11.54
CA LYS A 348 1.85 8.26 -12.42
C LYS A 348 2.41 9.44 -11.67
N LEU A 349 3.39 10.08 -12.28
CA LEU A 349 3.73 11.48 -12.08
C LEU A 349 3.45 12.20 -13.40
N ARG A 350 2.47 13.11 -13.40
CA ARG A 350 2.06 13.88 -14.58
C ARG A 350 2.21 15.36 -14.29
N MET A 351 2.76 16.11 -15.23
CA MET A 351 2.85 17.56 -15.20
C MET A 351 2.23 18.10 -16.49
N GLU A 352 1.20 18.93 -16.39
CA GLU A 352 0.55 19.59 -17.51
C GLU A 352 1.02 21.04 -17.57
N ASP A 353 1.56 21.45 -18.72
CA ASP A 353 2.13 22.79 -18.93
C ASP A 353 1.23 23.69 -19.81
N LYS A 354 -0.02 23.29 -20.03
CA LYS A 354 -0.99 24.16 -20.71
C LYS A 354 -1.16 25.44 -19.88
N ARG A 355 -0.78 26.58 -20.46
CA ARG A 355 -0.74 27.88 -19.78
C ARG A 355 -2.12 28.29 -19.23
N GLY A 356 -2.18 28.62 -17.95
CA GLY A 356 -3.41 28.95 -17.23
C GLY A 356 -4.18 27.72 -16.73
N GLU A 357 -3.76 26.51 -17.09
CA GLU A 357 -4.35 25.23 -16.70
C GLU A 357 -3.28 24.26 -16.18
N GLU A 358 -2.16 24.80 -15.68
CA GLU A 358 -1.05 24.00 -15.19
C GLU A 358 -1.47 23.15 -14.00
N HIS A 359 -1.03 21.89 -13.98
CA HIS A 359 -1.24 21.02 -12.84
C HIS A 359 -0.22 19.89 -12.73
N ILE A 360 -0.01 19.42 -11.50
CA ILE A 360 0.77 18.23 -11.18
C ILE A 360 -0.16 17.18 -10.59
N LYS A 361 -0.02 15.94 -11.07
CA LYS A 361 -0.75 14.78 -10.54
C LYS A 361 0.24 13.68 -10.19
N LEU A 362 0.27 13.33 -8.91
CA LEU A 362 0.92 12.13 -8.39
C LEU A 362 -0.18 11.12 -8.02
N SER A 363 -0.14 9.92 -8.60
CA SER A 363 -1.25 8.96 -8.50
C SER A 363 -0.78 7.52 -8.43
N THR A 364 -1.49 6.72 -7.65
CA THR A 364 -1.50 5.25 -7.73
C THR A 364 -2.95 4.77 -7.85
N GLU A 365 -3.19 3.57 -8.39
CA GLU A 365 -4.54 2.98 -8.43
C GLU A 365 -4.97 2.41 -7.08
N TYR A 366 -4.01 2.05 -6.21
CA TYR A 366 -4.32 1.46 -4.91
C TYR A 366 -5.13 2.42 -4.02
N GLY A 367 -6.12 1.88 -3.30
CA GLY A 367 -7.02 2.67 -2.47
C GLY A 367 -7.99 3.53 -3.28
N GLY A 368 -8.52 3.00 -4.39
CA GLY A 368 -9.56 3.64 -5.18
C GLY A 368 -9.10 4.80 -6.06
N LYS A 369 -7.78 4.96 -6.24
CA LYS A 369 -7.03 6.14 -6.70
C LYS A 369 -6.59 7.07 -5.58
N THR A 370 -5.48 6.71 -4.94
CA THR A 370 -4.77 7.59 -4.00
C THR A 370 -3.92 8.59 -4.78
N GLN A 371 -4.19 9.89 -4.59
CA GLN A 371 -3.65 10.96 -5.43
C GLN A 371 -3.34 12.22 -4.64
N LEU A 372 -2.29 12.92 -5.08
CA LEU A 372 -2.03 14.33 -4.81
C LEU A 372 -2.16 15.08 -6.13
N ASN A 373 -3.16 15.95 -6.23
CA ASN A 373 -3.39 16.82 -7.39
C ASN A 373 -3.13 18.28 -6.97
N LEU A 374 -2.35 19.03 -7.75
CA LEU A 374 -1.94 20.40 -7.49
C LEU A 374 -2.22 21.28 -8.71
N GLY A 375 -2.90 22.42 -8.54
CA GLY A 375 -3.18 23.40 -9.61
C GLY A 375 -4.57 23.24 -10.21
N HIS A 376 -4.67 23.26 -11.54
CA HIS A 376 -5.91 23.08 -12.30
C HIS A 376 -6.29 21.59 -12.42
N ASN A 377 -6.95 21.05 -11.40
CA ASN A 377 -7.17 19.60 -11.28
C ASN A 377 -8.29 19.14 -12.21
N VAL A 378 -7.96 18.30 -13.18
CA VAL A 378 -8.92 17.77 -14.17
C VAL A 378 -9.31 16.31 -13.94
N ASP A 379 -10.50 15.94 -14.40
CA ASP A 379 -10.97 14.56 -14.47
C ASP A 379 -10.34 13.77 -15.64
N ALA A 380 -10.89 12.59 -15.96
CA ALA A 380 -10.42 11.77 -17.07
C ALA A 380 -10.75 12.38 -18.46
N GLY A 381 -11.86 13.11 -18.57
CA GLY A 381 -12.28 13.86 -19.75
C GLY A 381 -11.54 15.18 -19.94
N ARG A 382 -10.64 15.53 -19.00
CA ARG A 382 -9.91 16.80 -18.91
C ARG A 382 -10.79 18.00 -18.57
N ALA A 383 -12.00 17.77 -18.06
CA ALA A 383 -12.81 18.82 -17.50
C ALA A 383 -12.25 19.20 -16.12
N LEU A 384 -12.23 20.51 -15.83
CA LEU A 384 -11.89 21.01 -14.50
C LEU A 384 -12.83 20.40 -13.47
N ARG A 385 -12.27 19.81 -12.41
CA ARG A 385 -13.02 19.27 -11.26
C ARG A 385 -12.69 19.94 -9.94
N GLY A 386 -11.71 20.84 -9.92
CA GLY A 386 -11.34 21.63 -8.76
C GLY A 386 -10.00 22.34 -8.94
N GLU A 387 -9.77 23.40 -8.19
CA GLU A 387 -8.55 24.20 -8.22
C GLU A 387 -7.86 24.14 -6.85
N GLY A 388 -6.53 24.23 -6.84
CA GLY A 388 -5.73 24.18 -5.62
C GLY A 388 -5.11 22.80 -5.38
N ALA A 389 -5.02 22.38 -4.13
CA ALA A 389 -4.42 21.12 -3.73
C ALA A 389 -5.49 20.12 -3.25
N GLU A 390 -5.47 18.91 -3.79
CA GLU A 390 -6.35 17.82 -3.36
C GLU A 390 -5.50 16.60 -2.98
N LEU A 391 -5.59 16.19 -1.71
CA LEU A 391 -5.14 14.90 -1.23
C LEU A 391 -6.36 13.97 -1.15
N ARG A 392 -6.41 12.95 -2.00
CA ARG A 392 -7.60 12.11 -2.22
C ARG A 392 -7.30 10.63 -2.14
N THR A 393 -8.15 9.85 -1.48
CA THR A 393 -8.11 8.38 -1.45
C THR A 393 -9.47 7.82 -1.01
N ASP A 394 -9.78 6.56 -1.34
CA ASP A 394 -10.95 5.82 -0.80
C ASP A 394 -10.59 5.09 0.51
N LYS A 395 -9.35 5.21 0.97
CA LYS A 395 -8.86 4.69 2.24
C LYS A 395 -8.67 5.84 3.23
N TRP A 396 -7.85 5.65 4.25
CA TRP A 396 -7.57 6.67 5.25
C TRP A 396 -6.62 7.74 4.73
N VAL A 397 -6.86 8.99 5.12
CA VAL A 397 -5.87 10.08 5.04
C VAL A 397 -5.29 10.27 6.45
N SER A 398 -3.97 10.15 6.58
CA SER A 398 -3.25 10.43 7.83
C SER A 398 -2.36 11.65 7.63
N ILE A 399 -2.66 12.75 8.31
CA ILE A 399 -1.82 13.96 8.37
C ILE A 399 -1.16 14.00 9.75
N ARG A 400 0.17 13.84 9.80
CA ARG A 400 0.93 13.76 11.03
C ARG A 400 2.12 14.72 11.00
N GLY A 401 2.09 15.75 11.84
CA GLY A 401 3.22 16.64 12.10
C GLY A 401 3.72 16.43 13.52
N GLY A 402 4.90 15.81 13.70
CA GLY A 402 5.45 15.52 15.03
C GLY A 402 5.81 16.76 15.86
N ALA A 403 5.94 17.92 15.21
CA ALA A 403 6.16 19.23 15.84
C ALA A 403 4.88 20.08 15.93
N GLY A 404 3.74 19.58 15.44
CA GLY A 404 2.46 20.29 15.39
C GLY A 404 1.82 20.28 14.00
N VAL A 405 0.55 20.69 13.94
CA VAL A 405 -0.24 20.75 12.69
C VAL A 405 -0.96 22.09 12.61
N PHE A 406 -0.70 22.85 11.55
CA PHE A 406 -1.44 24.10 11.25
C PHE A 406 -2.27 23.89 9.98
N ILE A 407 -3.59 24.01 10.10
CA ILE A 407 -4.51 23.97 8.97
C ILE A 407 -5.19 25.34 8.93
N THR A 408 -4.98 26.08 7.83
CA THR A 408 -5.51 27.42 7.69
C THR A 408 -6.12 27.68 6.31
N ALA A 409 -7.16 28.51 6.29
CA ALA A 409 -7.72 29.13 5.09
C ALA A 409 -7.28 30.61 4.94
N ASP A 410 -6.30 31.08 5.73
CA ASP A 410 -5.68 32.39 5.56
C ASP A 410 -4.85 32.40 4.27
N GLU A 411 -5.10 33.37 3.39
CA GLU A 411 -4.36 33.48 2.14
C GLU A 411 -2.90 33.93 2.41
N GLN A 412 -1.94 33.21 1.83
CA GLN A 412 -0.54 33.65 1.73
C GLN A 412 -0.12 33.71 0.26
N PRO A 413 -0.25 34.89 -0.39
CA PRO A 413 0.03 35.03 -1.82
C PRO A 413 1.45 34.59 -2.17
N ARG A 414 1.55 33.72 -3.17
CA ARG A 414 2.83 33.23 -3.74
C ARG A 414 3.78 32.60 -2.73
N ALA A 415 3.26 32.07 -1.61
CA ALA A 415 4.07 31.56 -0.51
C ALA A 415 5.16 32.56 -0.05
N GLY A 416 4.86 33.87 -0.08
CA GLY A 416 5.83 34.94 0.20
C GLY A 416 6.24 35.08 1.67
N GLY A 417 5.65 34.29 2.57
CA GLY A 417 5.92 34.30 4.00
C GLY A 417 6.55 32.98 4.49
N ARG A 418 6.58 32.80 5.81
CA ARG A 418 6.94 31.50 6.40
C ARG A 418 5.78 30.51 6.25
N MET A 419 6.10 29.23 6.11
CA MET A 419 5.10 28.14 6.08
C MET A 419 4.14 28.17 7.28
N LEU A 420 4.64 28.54 8.47
CA LEU A 420 3.85 28.65 9.70
C LEU A 420 3.49 30.10 10.06
N SER A 421 3.39 31.00 9.07
CA SER A 421 2.90 32.36 9.35
C SER A 421 1.43 32.29 9.78
N MET A 422 1.17 32.60 11.05
CA MET A 422 -0.13 32.39 11.68
C MET A 422 -0.62 33.63 12.43
N LYS A 423 -0.29 34.81 11.92
CA LYS A 423 -0.61 36.11 12.55
C LYS A 423 -2.10 36.23 12.90
N GLU A 424 -2.98 35.91 11.95
CA GLU A 424 -4.43 35.98 12.15
C GLU A 424 -4.91 34.93 13.16
N ALA A 425 -4.39 33.70 13.08
CA ALA A 425 -4.69 32.66 14.07
C ALA A 425 -4.23 33.02 15.49
N ILE A 426 -3.05 33.63 15.64
CA ILE A 426 -2.56 34.13 16.93
C ILE A 426 -3.50 35.21 17.48
N ALA A 427 -3.94 36.15 16.64
CA ALA A 427 -4.91 37.17 17.06
C ALA A 427 -6.23 36.54 17.54
N GLN A 428 -6.71 35.47 16.90
CA GLN A 428 -7.90 34.74 17.36
C GLN A 428 -7.67 34.03 18.70
N LEU A 429 -6.53 33.36 18.88
CA LEU A 429 -6.18 32.72 20.15
C LEU A 429 -6.10 33.74 21.31
N GLU A 430 -5.46 34.89 21.08
CA GLU A 430 -5.35 35.95 22.08
C GLU A 430 -6.69 36.61 22.41
N ASN A 431 -7.53 36.85 21.40
CA ASN A 431 -8.88 37.37 21.58
C ASN A 431 -9.76 36.41 22.40
N ALA A 432 -9.74 35.11 22.07
CA ALA A 432 -10.46 34.08 22.83
C ALA A 432 -10.01 34.03 24.30
N LEU A 433 -8.69 34.09 24.55
CA LEU A 433 -8.14 34.14 25.91
C LEU A 433 -8.57 35.39 26.67
N SER A 434 -8.65 36.55 26.00
CA SER A 434 -9.13 37.80 26.61
C SER A 434 -10.60 37.72 27.04
N ILE A 435 -11.45 37.10 26.22
CA ILE A 435 -12.88 36.89 26.55
C ILE A 435 -13.00 35.97 27.77
N ALA A 436 -12.25 34.86 27.79
CA ALA A 436 -12.26 33.93 28.90
C ALA A 436 -11.87 34.60 30.21
N ARG A 437 -10.80 35.41 30.22
CA ARG A 437 -10.38 36.21 31.39
C ARG A 437 -11.50 37.13 31.88
N SER A 438 -12.08 37.93 31.00
CA SER A 438 -13.12 38.88 31.38
C SER A 438 -14.36 38.20 31.97
N LEU A 439 -14.73 37.00 31.50
CA LEU A 439 -15.87 36.25 32.04
C LEU A 439 -15.51 35.56 33.37
N SER A 440 -14.26 35.10 33.51
CA SER A 440 -13.75 34.53 34.76
C SER A 440 -13.72 35.57 35.88
N ASP A 441 -13.24 36.79 35.61
CA ASP A 441 -13.22 37.90 36.58
C ASP A 441 -14.66 38.28 37.00
N ALA A 442 -15.60 38.23 36.06
CA ALA A 442 -17.01 38.47 36.34
C ALA A 442 -17.65 37.35 37.18
N ALA A 443 -17.23 36.10 36.98
CA ALA A 443 -17.64 34.97 37.81
C ALA A 443 -17.16 35.14 39.26
N GLU A 444 -15.89 35.45 39.45
CA GLU A 444 -15.31 35.69 40.78
C GLU A 444 -16.00 36.88 41.49
N THR A 445 -16.27 37.98 40.78
CA THR A 445 -17.00 39.13 41.34
C THR A 445 -18.44 38.78 41.76
N ALA A 446 -19.05 37.81 41.08
CA ALA A 446 -20.41 37.36 41.35
C ALA A 446 -20.49 36.20 42.36
N ASP A 447 -19.37 35.83 42.98
CA ASP A 447 -19.24 34.64 43.85
C ASP A 447 -19.65 33.33 43.16
N ALA A 448 -19.48 33.30 41.83
CA ALA A 448 -19.60 32.11 40.99
C ALA A 448 -18.23 31.47 40.78
N LEU A 449 -18.19 30.23 40.30
CA LEU A 449 -16.91 29.53 40.10
C LEU A 449 -16.20 30.08 38.85
N PRO A 450 -14.94 30.56 38.97
CA PRO A 450 -14.17 31.07 37.85
C PRO A 450 -13.77 29.95 36.88
N ALA A 451 -13.49 30.31 35.63
CA ALA A 451 -13.00 29.37 34.62
C ALA A 451 -11.50 29.07 34.84
N ASP A 452 -11.04 27.90 34.39
CA ASP A 452 -9.62 27.54 34.39
C ASP A 452 -8.85 28.28 33.29
N ILE A 453 -8.47 29.52 33.59
CA ILE A 453 -7.72 30.39 32.69
C ILE A 453 -6.29 29.88 32.49
N GLN A 454 -5.66 29.24 33.48
CA GLN A 454 -4.27 28.83 33.39
C GLN A 454 -4.06 27.75 32.33
N SER A 455 -4.98 26.80 32.19
CA SER A 455 -4.96 25.84 31.09
C SER A 455 -5.07 26.51 29.71
N GLN A 456 -5.91 27.55 29.58
CA GLN A 456 -6.09 28.28 28.31
C GLN A 456 -4.87 29.15 27.95
N VAL A 457 -4.20 29.75 28.93
CA VAL A 457 -2.92 30.44 28.73
C VAL A 457 -1.87 29.46 28.23
N THR A 458 -1.71 28.32 28.91
CA THR A 458 -0.74 27.28 28.55
C THR A 458 -0.98 26.76 27.14
N LEU A 459 -2.24 26.56 26.75
CA LEU A 459 -2.61 26.16 25.39
C LEU A 459 -2.25 27.25 24.37
N THR A 460 -2.56 28.51 24.64
CA THR A 460 -2.24 29.64 23.75
C THR A 460 -0.74 29.74 23.52
N ASP A 461 0.06 29.66 24.58
CA ASP A 461 1.53 29.73 24.48
C ASP A 461 2.12 28.53 23.73
N ALA A 462 1.52 27.35 23.88
CA ALA A 462 1.93 26.15 23.16
C ALA A 462 1.61 26.21 21.65
N LEU A 463 0.49 26.83 21.28
CA LEU A 463 -0.03 26.91 19.91
C LEU A 463 0.52 28.10 19.13
N LYS A 464 0.90 29.19 19.80
CA LYS A 464 1.62 30.31 19.19
C LYS A 464 2.88 29.81 18.49
N ASP A 465 2.97 30.07 17.19
CA ASP A 465 4.02 29.59 16.29
C ASP A 465 4.24 28.07 16.32
N LEU A 466 3.28 27.29 16.88
CA LEU A 466 3.40 25.86 17.17
C LEU A 466 4.72 25.49 17.87
N VAL A 467 5.10 26.21 18.94
CA VAL A 467 6.30 25.89 19.74
C VAL A 467 6.22 24.53 20.45
N LYS A 468 5.02 23.97 20.57
CA LYS A 468 4.74 22.61 21.07
C LYS A 468 3.88 21.85 20.05
N PRO A 469 3.86 20.49 20.10
CA PRO A 469 3.12 19.66 19.15
C PRO A 469 1.61 19.70 19.38
N GLY A 470 1.00 20.86 19.12
CA GLY A 470 -0.44 21.07 19.12
C GLY A 470 -1.01 21.17 17.71
N MET A 471 -2.30 21.49 17.63
CA MET A 471 -3.01 21.69 16.37
C MET A 471 -3.75 23.03 16.39
N VAL A 472 -3.63 23.79 15.32
CA VAL A 472 -4.40 25.02 15.10
C VAL A 472 -5.22 24.85 13.82
N LEU A 473 -6.54 25.03 13.95
CA LEU A 473 -7.49 25.14 12.84
C LEU A 473 -7.97 26.58 12.78
N ASN A 474 -7.62 27.32 11.73
CA ASN A 474 -8.00 28.73 11.58
C ASN A 474 -8.66 28.98 10.22
N ALA A 475 -9.74 29.75 10.20
CA ALA A 475 -10.37 30.18 8.96
C ALA A 475 -11.02 31.56 9.15
N PRO A 476 -10.77 32.52 8.24
CA PRO A 476 -11.29 33.88 8.36
C PRO A 476 -12.83 33.95 8.23
N GLU A 477 -13.43 32.99 7.53
CA GLU A 477 -14.89 32.93 7.29
C GLU A 477 -15.58 31.78 8.04
N GLY A 478 -14.95 31.30 9.12
CA GLY A 478 -15.54 30.31 10.03
C GLY A 478 -15.14 28.86 9.76
N VAL A 479 -15.40 28.00 10.74
CA VAL A 479 -15.07 26.56 10.73
C VAL A 479 -16.32 25.77 11.07
N SER A 480 -16.61 24.73 10.27
CA SER A 480 -17.71 23.80 10.53
C SER A 480 -17.18 22.42 10.89
N ILE A 481 -17.66 21.84 11.99
CA ILE A 481 -17.37 20.46 12.41
C ILE A 481 -18.70 19.72 12.45
N THR A 482 -18.94 18.86 11.46
CA THR A 482 -20.22 18.17 11.29
C THR A 482 -20.00 16.68 11.07
N SER A 483 -20.94 15.88 11.57
CA SER A 483 -21.00 14.45 11.35
C SER A 483 -22.45 14.00 11.50
N PRO A 484 -22.94 13.05 10.68
CA PRO A 484 -24.21 12.39 10.94
C PRO A 484 -24.15 11.46 12.17
N GLN A 485 -22.92 11.20 12.67
CA GLN A 485 -22.64 10.44 13.87
C GLN A 485 -22.12 11.38 14.97
N ALA A 486 -21.78 10.81 16.13
CA ALA A 486 -21.30 11.60 17.26
C ALA A 486 -20.04 12.43 16.94
N VAL A 487 -20.01 13.67 17.44
CA VAL A 487 -18.82 14.53 17.51
C VAL A 487 -18.41 14.63 18.98
N ARG A 488 -17.11 14.49 19.27
CA ARG A 488 -16.56 14.56 20.63
C ARG A 488 -15.44 15.59 20.69
N VAL A 489 -15.55 16.53 21.63
CA VAL A 489 -14.48 17.43 22.06
C VAL A 489 -14.13 17.04 23.49
N ALA A 490 -12.90 16.58 23.72
CA ALA A 490 -12.47 16.06 25.00
C ALA A 490 -11.03 16.47 25.28
N SER A 491 -10.74 16.75 26.56
CA SER A 491 -9.40 17.01 27.07
C SER A 491 -9.20 16.15 28.31
N GLY A 492 -8.09 15.41 28.38
CA GLY A 492 -7.89 14.38 29.41
C GLY A 492 -7.38 14.92 30.74
N SER A 493 -6.62 16.02 30.73
CA SER A 493 -5.95 16.56 31.91
C SER A 493 -5.99 18.09 32.02
N ALA A 494 -6.78 18.73 31.16
CA ALA A 494 -6.92 20.18 31.08
C ALA A 494 -8.34 20.55 30.65
N SER A 495 -8.70 21.83 30.72
CA SER A 495 -10.06 22.30 30.43
C SER A 495 -10.38 22.41 28.93
N VAL A 496 -11.64 22.11 28.56
CA VAL A 496 -12.21 22.47 27.25
C VAL A 496 -12.77 23.88 27.34
N GLY A 497 -12.22 24.82 26.57
CA GLY A 497 -12.70 26.20 26.47
C GLY A 497 -13.58 26.40 25.24
N ILE A 498 -14.74 27.03 25.41
CA ILE A 498 -15.61 27.49 24.31
C ILE A 498 -15.88 28.97 24.52
N MET A 499 -15.35 29.82 23.63
CA MET A 499 -15.43 31.26 23.74
C MET A 499 -16.16 31.84 22.54
N SER A 500 -17.09 32.75 22.81
CA SER A 500 -17.88 33.46 21.81
C SER A 500 -17.91 34.93 22.17
N GLN A 501 -17.68 35.81 21.20
CA GLN A 501 -17.96 37.24 21.40
C GLN A 501 -19.46 37.56 21.39
N GLN A 502 -20.24 36.72 20.69
CA GLN A 502 -21.69 36.79 20.64
C GLN A 502 -22.27 35.66 21.52
N ASN A 503 -23.23 34.90 20.99
CA ASN A 503 -23.86 33.82 21.73
C ASN A 503 -23.06 32.52 21.64
N THR A 504 -23.22 31.68 22.66
CA THR A 504 -22.93 30.25 22.56
C THR A 504 -24.26 29.51 22.53
N ASP A 505 -24.68 29.09 21.34
CA ASP A 505 -25.96 28.41 21.13
C ASP A 505 -25.78 26.89 21.16
N ILE A 506 -26.44 26.22 22.11
CA ILE A 506 -26.47 24.75 22.21
C ILE A 506 -27.88 24.26 21.97
N SER A 507 -28.12 23.66 20.81
CA SER A 507 -29.44 23.13 20.41
C SER A 507 -29.42 21.60 20.41
N ALA A 508 -30.23 20.99 21.28
CA ALA A 508 -30.36 19.54 21.37
C ALA A 508 -31.81 19.10 21.20
N LEU A 509 -32.08 18.26 20.20
CA LEU A 509 -33.44 17.79 19.92
C LEU A 509 -33.96 16.81 20.98
N LYS A 510 -33.08 16.00 21.56
CA LYS A 510 -33.44 15.03 22.60
C LYS A 510 -33.21 15.59 24.00
N ARG A 511 -31.95 15.73 24.41
CA ARG A 511 -31.59 16.17 25.76
C ARG A 511 -30.32 17.01 25.74
N PHE A 512 -30.30 18.04 26.58
CA PHE A 512 -29.08 18.71 27.01
C PHE A 512 -28.74 18.20 28.40
N THR A 513 -27.58 17.56 28.55
CA THR A 513 -27.16 16.92 29.81
C THR A 513 -25.79 17.47 30.20
N VAL A 514 -25.69 17.95 31.44
CA VAL A 514 -24.45 18.44 32.05
C VAL A 514 -24.23 17.65 33.34
N ALA A 515 -23.05 17.06 33.47
CA ALA A 515 -22.60 16.39 34.68
C ALA A 515 -21.17 16.85 34.97
N ALA A 516 -20.94 17.39 36.17
CA ALA A 516 -19.64 17.85 36.63
C ALA A 516 -19.22 17.06 37.87
N GLY A 517 -17.93 16.74 37.98
CA GLY A 517 -17.41 15.97 39.12
C GLY A 517 -17.36 16.76 40.43
N GLU A 518 -17.35 18.09 40.35
CA GLU A 518 -17.31 18.98 41.51
C GLU A 518 -18.55 19.88 41.55
N ALA A 519 -18.71 20.77 40.56
CA ALA A 519 -19.80 21.75 40.57
C ALA A 519 -20.22 22.19 39.17
N VAL A 520 -21.48 22.65 39.07
CA VAL A 520 -22.01 23.35 37.89
C VAL A 520 -22.25 24.81 38.27
N SER A 521 -21.55 25.73 37.61
CA SER A 521 -21.72 27.18 37.81
C SER A 521 -22.22 27.85 36.54
N VAL A 522 -23.29 28.65 36.67
CA VAL A 522 -23.91 29.37 35.56
C VAL A 522 -24.11 30.82 35.97
N LEU A 523 -23.49 31.75 35.24
CA LEU A 523 -23.58 33.18 35.49
C LEU A 523 -24.18 33.90 34.27
N ALA A 524 -25.18 34.74 34.52
CA ALA A 524 -25.66 35.74 33.57
C ALA A 524 -25.39 37.16 34.11
N ARG A 525 -24.51 37.91 33.45
CA ARG A 525 -24.03 39.22 33.95
C ARG A 525 -25.01 40.37 33.79
N GLN A 526 -25.85 40.37 32.75
CA GLN A 526 -26.65 41.55 32.38
C GLN A 526 -28.16 41.27 32.29
N ALA A 527 -28.57 40.26 31.52
CA ALA A 527 -29.98 40.04 31.16
C ALA A 527 -30.74 39.04 32.06
N GLY A 528 -30.08 38.49 33.09
CA GLY A 528 -30.65 37.47 33.97
C GLY A 528 -30.71 36.07 33.36
N MET A 529 -31.32 35.12 34.10
CA MET A 529 -31.46 33.72 33.69
C MET A 529 -32.93 33.36 33.45
N LYS A 530 -33.18 32.51 32.44
CA LYS A 530 -34.49 31.97 32.08
C LYS A 530 -34.41 30.44 32.07
N LEU A 531 -35.12 29.79 32.99
CA LEU A 531 -35.17 28.33 33.13
C LEU A 531 -36.63 27.89 32.98
N PHE A 532 -36.97 27.32 31.82
CA PHE A 532 -38.33 26.91 31.50
C PHE A 532 -38.37 25.45 31.05
N ALA A 533 -39.35 24.69 31.55
CA ALA A 533 -39.81 23.46 30.91
C ALA A 533 -41.17 23.74 30.28
N ALA A 534 -41.24 23.79 28.93
CA ALA A 534 -42.49 24.02 28.22
C ALA A 534 -43.51 22.89 28.47
N LYS A 535 -42.99 21.66 28.65
CA LYS A 535 -43.68 20.47 29.14
C LYS A 535 -42.71 19.69 30.03
N GLY A 536 -43.24 18.89 30.94
CA GLY A 536 -42.45 18.14 31.91
C GLY A 536 -42.13 18.96 33.17
N LYS A 537 -41.72 18.25 34.22
CA LYS A 537 -41.45 18.82 35.55
C LYS A 537 -40.12 19.57 35.56
N VAL A 538 -40.10 20.76 36.15
CA VAL A 538 -38.84 21.37 36.62
C VAL A 538 -38.55 20.83 38.01
N GLU A 539 -37.39 20.20 38.17
CA GLU A 539 -36.95 19.61 39.43
C GLU A 539 -35.58 20.18 39.82
N ILE A 540 -35.51 20.76 41.01
CA ILE A 540 -34.30 21.35 41.58
C ILE A 540 -34.12 20.73 42.97
N GLN A 541 -32.98 20.10 43.21
CA GLN A 541 -32.68 19.43 44.46
C GLN A 541 -31.24 19.71 44.87
N ALA A 542 -31.03 20.01 46.15
CA ALA A 542 -29.74 19.83 46.82
C ALA A 542 -29.87 18.54 47.65
N GLN A 543 -29.30 17.44 47.15
CA GLN A 543 -29.60 16.09 47.66
C GLN A 543 -28.94 15.79 49.01
N ASP A 544 -27.83 16.46 49.31
CA ASP A 544 -27.04 16.28 50.53
C ASP A 544 -26.59 17.62 51.15
N ASP A 545 -27.13 18.76 50.67
CA ASP A 545 -26.75 20.09 51.12
C ASP A 545 -27.93 21.08 51.03
N ALA A 546 -27.69 22.34 51.36
CA ALA A 546 -28.67 23.41 51.33
C ALA A 546 -29.07 23.79 49.89
N LEU A 547 -30.37 24.10 49.73
CA LEU A 547 -30.88 24.80 48.55
C LEU A 547 -31.14 26.26 48.91
N GLU A 548 -30.39 27.18 48.32
CA GLU A 548 -30.56 28.63 48.52
C GLU A 548 -31.20 29.29 47.30
N ALA A 549 -32.30 30.04 47.51
CA ALA A 549 -32.97 30.84 46.49
C ALA A 549 -33.14 32.28 46.99
N ILE A 550 -32.17 33.14 46.67
CA ILE A 550 -32.07 34.51 47.20
C ILE A 550 -32.31 35.52 46.08
N ALA A 551 -33.12 36.55 46.35
CA ALA A 551 -33.29 37.69 45.45
C ALA A 551 -33.11 39.02 46.20
N ARG A 552 -32.49 40.01 45.55
CA ARG A 552 -32.39 41.39 46.07
C ARG A 552 -33.74 42.11 46.06
N LYS A 553 -34.63 41.70 45.15
CA LYS A 553 -36.00 42.21 45.01
C LYS A 553 -36.97 41.10 45.43
N ASP A 554 -38.18 41.12 44.88
CA ASP A 554 -39.23 40.17 45.23
C ASP A 554 -38.91 38.74 44.79
N VAL A 555 -39.27 37.77 45.64
CA VAL A 555 -39.36 36.35 45.29
C VAL A 555 -40.84 36.00 45.11
N LEU A 556 -41.23 35.61 43.91
CA LEU A 556 -42.60 35.17 43.60
C LEU A 556 -42.64 33.65 43.44
N MET A 557 -43.38 32.99 44.33
CA MET A 557 -43.69 31.56 44.24
C MET A 557 -45.18 31.40 43.96
N THR A 558 -45.55 30.79 42.84
CA THR A 558 -46.95 30.68 42.42
C THR A 558 -47.20 29.35 41.74
N SER A 559 -48.27 28.66 42.16
CA SER A 559 -48.89 27.58 41.40
C SER A 559 -50.16 28.15 40.77
N VAL A 560 -50.20 28.26 39.43
CA VAL A 560 -51.30 28.94 38.73
C VAL A 560 -52.59 28.12 38.75
N GLU A 561 -52.47 26.80 38.64
CA GLU A 561 -53.62 25.87 38.57
C GLU A 561 -53.62 24.81 39.69
N GLY A 562 -52.56 24.75 40.50
CA GLY A 562 -52.35 23.70 41.49
C GLY A 562 -52.19 24.23 42.90
N ARG A 563 -51.39 23.51 43.70
CA ARG A 563 -51.03 23.89 45.07
C ARG A 563 -49.57 24.29 45.20
N VAL A 564 -49.28 25.13 46.19
CA VAL A 564 -47.92 25.35 46.72
C VAL A 564 -47.82 24.54 48.01
N GLU A 565 -46.87 23.61 48.05
CA GLU A 565 -46.61 22.74 49.21
C GLU A 565 -45.19 22.99 49.70
N ILE A 566 -45.06 23.43 50.96
CA ILE A 566 -43.78 23.70 51.61
C ILE A 566 -43.69 22.79 52.82
N THR A 567 -42.73 21.86 52.79
CA THR A 567 -42.54 20.85 53.84
C THR A 567 -41.12 20.93 54.38
N ALA A 568 -41.00 20.91 55.70
CA ALA A 568 -39.72 20.77 56.40
C ALA A 568 -39.78 19.58 57.38
N ALA A 569 -38.63 18.94 57.61
CA ALA A 569 -38.52 17.82 58.53
C ALA A 569 -38.39 18.27 59.99
N THR A 570 -37.58 19.31 60.24
CA THR A 570 -37.26 19.82 61.58
C THR A 570 -38.06 21.08 61.92
N GLU A 571 -37.98 22.08 61.05
CA GLU A 571 -38.52 23.42 61.30
C GLU A 571 -38.86 24.13 60.00
N LEU A 572 -40.01 24.80 59.94
CA LEU A 572 -40.37 25.74 58.88
C LEU A 572 -40.59 27.13 59.48
N VAL A 573 -39.83 28.13 59.03
CA VAL A 573 -39.93 29.53 59.48
C VAL A 573 -40.29 30.44 58.30
N VAL A 574 -41.38 31.17 58.43
CA VAL A 574 -41.71 32.30 57.54
C VAL A 574 -41.51 33.58 58.35
N ASN A 575 -40.51 34.38 57.99
CA ASN A 575 -40.17 35.63 58.71
C ASN A 575 -40.28 36.84 57.77
N CYS A 576 -40.89 37.92 58.26
CA CYS A 576 -40.87 39.22 57.63
C CYS A 576 -40.66 40.32 58.67
N ALA A 577 -39.49 40.98 58.64
CA ALA A 577 -39.13 42.10 59.52
C ALA A 577 -39.38 41.84 61.02
N GLY A 578 -39.13 40.61 61.48
CA GLY A 578 -39.28 40.20 62.89
C GLY A 578 -40.65 39.62 63.27
N ALA A 579 -41.67 39.74 62.42
CA ALA A 579 -42.89 38.94 62.55
C ALA A 579 -42.67 37.57 61.89
N TYR A 580 -43.10 36.48 62.53
CA TYR A 580 -42.89 35.15 61.98
C TYR A 580 -43.97 34.13 62.35
N ILE A 581 -44.03 33.10 61.51
CA ILE A 581 -44.74 31.84 61.76
C ILE A 581 -43.68 30.74 61.76
N LYS A 582 -43.55 30.02 62.87
CA LYS A 582 -42.67 28.86 63.00
C LYS A 582 -43.51 27.60 63.23
N LEU A 583 -43.26 26.57 62.43
CA LEU A 583 -43.79 25.22 62.63
C LEU A 583 -42.64 24.27 63.02
N SER A 584 -42.64 23.76 64.25
CA SER A 584 -41.61 22.82 64.72
C SER A 584 -42.12 21.93 65.86
N GLY A 585 -41.64 20.69 65.91
CA GLY A 585 -41.99 19.73 66.98
C GLY A 585 -43.50 19.49 67.15
N GLY A 586 -44.29 19.64 66.08
CA GLY A 586 -45.76 19.55 66.11
C GLY A 586 -46.49 20.81 66.57
N ASN A 587 -45.77 21.89 66.92
CA ASN A 587 -46.33 23.14 67.39
C ASN A 587 -46.35 24.22 66.30
N ILE A 588 -47.28 25.17 66.45
CA ILE A 588 -47.29 26.45 65.71
C ILE A 588 -46.93 27.55 66.68
N GLU A 589 -45.88 28.32 66.38
CA GLU A 589 -45.47 29.51 67.11
C GLU A 589 -45.69 30.75 66.24
N LEU A 590 -46.54 31.66 66.71
CA LEU A 590 -46.82 32.95 66.08
C LEU A 590 -46.13 34.04 66.90
N GLY A 591 -45.02 34.58 66.39
CA GLY A 591 -44.27 35.65 67.03
C GLY A 591 -44.42 36.97 66.30
N ALA A 592 -44.71 38.05 67.00
CA ALA A 592 -44.75 39.39 66.43
C ALA A 592 -44.28 40.44 67.45
N PRO A 593 -43.43 41.42 67.04
CA PRO A 593 -43.01 42.52 67.92
C PRO A 593 -44.14 43.54 68.21
N LYS A 594 -45.27 43.43 67.49
CA LYS A 594 -46.48 44.25 67.67
C LYS A 594 -47.69 43.36 67.91
N ASN A 595 -48.76 43.52 67.12
CA ASN A 595 -50.01 42.80 67.29
C ASN A 595 -50.10 41.59 66.34
N ILE A 596 -50.64 40.48 66.82
CA ILE A 596 -51.20 39.43 65.96
C ILE A 596 -52.67 39.79 65.70
N LEU A 597 -53.00 40.15 64.46
CA LEU A 597 -54.36 40.56 64.09
C LEU A 597 -55.09 39.42 63.36
N LEU A 598 -55.98 38.74 64.08
CA LEU A 598 -56.85 37.71 63.51
C LEU A 598 -58.18 38.35 63.09
N LYS A 599 -58.42 38.51 61.78
CA LYS A 599 -59.69 39.02 61.24
C LYS A 599 -60.56 37.85 60.77
N ALA A 600 -61.49 37.41 61.61
CA ALA A 600 -62.38 36.29 61.31
C ALA A 600 -63.81 36.53 61.84
N THR A 601 -64.81 36.00 61.13
CA THR A 601 -66.21 35.99 61.58
C THR A 601 -66.44 34.99 62.71
N ASN A 602 -65.68 33.88 62.74
CA ASN A 602 -65.66 32.87 63.81
C ASN A 602 -64.24 32.30 63.97
N VAL A 603 -63.84 31.99 65.20
CA VAL A 603 -62.62 31.20 65.50
C VAL A 603 -63.06 30.00 66.35
N GLN A 604 -62.93 28.79 65.80
CA GLN A 604 -63.22 27.55 66.51
C GLN A 604 -61.92 26.82 66.86
N LYS A 605 -61.74 26.52 68.14
CA LYS A 605 -60.66 25.67 68.63
C LYS A 605 -61.17 24.24 68.75
N MET A 606 -60.74 23.36 67.84
CA MET A 606 -61.09 21.94 67.81
C MET A 606 -60.07 21.10 68.61
N SER A 607 -60.42 19.85 68.93
CA SER A 607 -59.51 18.86 69.52
C SER A 607 -58.30 18.58 68.59
N PRO A 608 -57.16 18.06 69.11
CA PRO A 608 -56.00 17.75 68.29
C PRO A 608 -56.38 16.89 67.08
N TYR A 609 -56.00 17.34 65.89
CA TYR A 609 -56.18 16.62 64.63
C TYR A 609 -54.80 16.41 64.03
N GLU A 610 -54.45 15.15 63.79
CA GLU A 610 -53.17 14.78 63.18
C GLU A 610 -53.32 14.85 61.67
N TYR A 611 -52.72 15.86 61.04
CA TYR A 611 -52.64 15.92 59.58
C TYR A 611 -51.75 14.77 59.11
N LYS A 612 -52.36 13.71 58.54
CA LYS A 612 -51.61 12.64 57.89
C LYS A 612 -50.94 13.19 56.65
N ARG A 613 -49.66 13.56 56.82
CA ARG A 613 -48.75 13.85 55.72
C ARG A 613 -48.79 12.64 54.77
N ASN A 614 -48.98 12.85 53.48
CA ASN A 614 -48.49 11.87 52.51
C ASN A 614 -46.97 11.90 52.64
N SER A 615 -46.45 11.00 53.45
CA SER A 615 -45.04 10.70 53.45
C SER A 615 -44.68 10.21 52.06
N TRP A 616 -43.82 10.94 51.36
CA TRP A 616 -42.84 10.26 50.52
C TRP A 616 -41.97 9.45 51.48
N SER A 617 -42.41 8.22 51.75
CA SER A 617 -41.60 7.23 52.46
C SER A 617 -40.57 6.69 51.47
N LYS A 618 -39.33 6.54 51.94
CA LYS A 618 -38.47 5.46 51.45
C LYS A 618 -39.30 4.18 51.52
N SER A 619 -39.44 3.52 50.38
CA SER A 619 -40.19 2.27 50.17
C SER A 619 -39.95 1.25 51.28
N GLY A 620 -40.94 1.12 52.17
CA GLY A 620 -41.06 0.07 53.17
C GLY A 620 -42.36 -0.69 52.92
N LYS A 621 -42.24 -2.00 52.66
CA LYS A 621 -43.26 -2.93 52.17
C LYS A 621 -44.60 -2.81 52.94
N GLY A 622 -45.66 -2.52 52.21
CA GLY A 622 -47.04 -2.56 52.70
C GLY A 622 -47.59 -3.99 52.75
N ASN A 623 -48.53 -4.22 53.67
CA ASN A 623 -49.36 -5.42 53.78
C ASN A 623 -50.27 -5.57 52.55
N GLY A 624 -49.74 -6.06 51.44
CA GLY A 624 -50.53 -6.43 50.28
C GLY A 624 -51.36 -7.70 50.53
N VAL A 625 -52.44 -7.87 49.78
CA VAL A 625 -53.13 -9.17 49.64
C VAL A 625 -52.18 -10.09 48.87
N ILE A 626 -51.94 -11.31 49.36
CA ILE A 626 -51.04 -12.27 48.69
C ILE A 626 -51.70 -12.71 47.38
N LEU A 627 -51.00 -12.54 46.26
CA LEU A 627 -51.43 -13.07 44.97
C LEU A 627 -51.32 -14.60 45.01
N ARG A 628 -52.42 -15.30 44.69
CA ARG A 628 -52.48 -16.77 44.71
C ARG A 628 -52.68 -17.30 43.30
N ASN A 629 -52.06 -18.43 43.01
CA ASN A 629 -52.25 -19.14 41.75
C ASN A 629 -53.64 -19.84 41.70
N GLN A 630 -53.94 -20.48 40.58
CA GLN A 630 -55.20 -21.21 40.37
C GLN A 630 -55.45 -22.39 41.34
N TYR A 631 -54.42 -22.84 42.07
CA TYR A 631 -54.49 -23.88 43.09
C TYR A 631 -54.60 -23.33 44.52
N GLY A 632 -54.59 -22.01 44.69
CA GLY A 632 -54.68 -21.32 45.98
C GLY A 632 -53.33 -21.10 46.68
N ASP A 633 -52.21 -21.49 46.06
CA ASP A 633 -50.87 -21.30 46.61
C ASP A 633 -50.35 -19.87 46.38
N PRO A 634 -49.58 -19.29 47.32
CA PRO A 634 -48.91 -18.01 47.11
C PRO A 634 -48.01 -18.03 45.86
N VAL A 635 -48.22 -17.08 44.96
CA VAL A 635 -47.32 -16.83 43.83
C VAL A 635 -45.99 -16.31 44.38
N ARG A 636 -44.89 -16.85 43.85
CA ARG A 636 -43.54 -16.44 44.21
C ARG A 636 -42.80 -15.90 43.01
N ASP A 637 -41.98 -14.88 43.21
CA ASP A 637 -41.09 -14.35 42.18
C ASP A 637 -39.86 -15.25 41.99
N ALA A 638 -39.01 -14.89 41.01
CA ALA A 638 -37.78 -15.63 40.68
C ALA A 638 -36.81 -15.77 41.88
N ASP A 639 -36.89 -14.85 42.86
CA ASP A 639 -36.09 -14.87 44.09
C ASP A 639 -36.78 -15.63 45.25
N GLY A 640 -37.96 -16.20 45.01
CA GLY A 640 -38.73 -16.98 45.96
C GLY A 640 -39.58 -16.16 46.94
N ASN A 641 -39.69 -14.84 46.76
CA ASN A 641 -40.50 -13.97 47.62
C ASN A 641 -41.98 -14.05 47.26
N ILE A 642 -42.86 -13.89 48.26
CA ILE A 642 -44.31 -13.86 48.04
C ILE A 642 -44.69 -12.59 47.26
N VAL A 643 -45.42 -12.78 46.16
CA VAL A 643 -45.96 -11.71 45.32
C VAL A 643 -47.28 -11.22 45.88
N TYR A 644 -47.47 -9.91 45.90
CA TYR A 644 -48.70 -9.27 46.33
C TYR A 644 -49.57 -8.86 45.14
N GLU A 645 -50.89 -8.89 45.33
CA GLU A 645 -51.87 -8.47 44.35
C GLU A 645 -51.85 -6.95 44.19
N MET A 646 -51.83 -6.50 42.94
CA MET A 646 -51.88 -5.07 42.59
C MET A 646 -53.16 -4.43 43.09
N GLU A 647 -53.06 -3.24 43.68
CA GLU A 647 -54.23 -2.44 44.09
C GLU A 647 -55.19 -2.26 42.91
N GLU A 648 -56.49 -2.44 43.14
CA GLU A 648 -57.52 -2.42 42.10
C GLU A 648 -57.51 -1.12 41.27
N SER A 649 -57.18 0.01 41.90
CA SER A 649 -57.05 1.32 41.24
C SER A 649 -55.86 1.45 40.28
N LYS A 650 -54.87 0.54 40.35
CA LYS A 650 -53.67 0.54 39.51
C LYS A 650 -53.71 -0.50 38.39
N ARG A 651 -54.71 -1.40 38.40
CA ARG A 651 -54.83 -2.46 37.39
C ARG A 651 -55.17 -1.84 36.03
N PRO A 652 -54.47 -2.22 34.94
CA PRO A 652 -54.90 -1.90 33.59
C PRO A 652 -56.37 -2.29 33.41
N SER A 653 -57.20 -1.38 32.90
CA SER A 653 -58.61 -1.68 32.67
C SER A 653 -58.78 -2.79 31.62
N PRO A 654 -59.94 -3.48 31.59
CA PRO A 654 -60.25 -4.42 30.52
C PRO A 654 -60.13 -3.81 29.11
N GLU A 655 -60.43 -2.52 28.96
CA GLU A 655 -60.27 -1.80 27.68
C GLU A 655 -58.81 -1.72 27.25
N VAL A 656 -57.87 -1.47 28.17
CA VAL A 656 -56.44 -1.41 27.88
C VAL A 656 -55.92 -2.79 27.47
N MET A 657 -56.29 -3.84 28.21
CA MET A 657 -55.86 -5.21 27.89
C MET A 657 -56.44 -5.68 26.56
N ASN A 658 -57.72 -5.42 26.29
CA ASN A 658 -58.34 -5.78 25.01
C ASN A 658 -57.70 -5.05 23.83
N LYS A 659 -57.34 -3.77 24.01
CA LYS A 659 -56.65 -2.99 22.98
C LYS A 659 -55.25 -3.53 22.70
N ALA A 660 -54.50 -3.89 23.73
CA ALA A 660 -53.19 -4.53 23.59
C ALA A 660 -53.29 -5.87 22.85
N LEU A 661 -54.23 -6.74 23.25
CA LEU A 661 -54.46 -8.02 22.58
C LEU A 661 -54.89 -7.87 21.12
N GLN A 662 -55.80 -6.94 20.82
CA GLN A 662 -56.22 -6.68 19.44
C GLN A 662 -55.07 -6.19 18.57
N THR A 663 -54.24 -5.29 19.10
CA THR A 663 -53.08 -4.75 18.37
C THR A 663 -52.01 -5.84 18.18
N GLN A 664 -51.80 -6.69 19.18
CA GLN A 664 -50.92 -7.84 19.09
C GLN A 664 -51.40 -8.81 17.99
N LYS A 665 -52.70 -9.08 17.91
CA LYS A 665 -53.27 -9.92 16.86
C LYS A 665 -52.97 -9.39 15.45
N GLU A 666 -53.14 -8.09 15.22
CA GLU A 666 -52.84 -7.46 13.92
C GLU A 666 -51.36 -7.62 13.54
N MET A 667 -50.46 -7.46 14.51
CA MET A 667 -49.03 -7.67 14.33
C MET A 667 -48.67 -9.13 14.05
N LEU A 668 -49.24 -10.07 14.79
CA LEU A 668 -49.01 -11.50 14.60
C LEU A 668 -49.47 -11.96 13.21
N LEU A 669 -50.66 -11.54 12.77
CA LEU A 669 -51.18 -11.81 11.43
C LEU A 669 -50.28 -11.22 10.33
N LYS A 670 -49.70 -10.04 10.57
CA LYS A 670 -48.73 -9.43 9.65
C LYS A 670 -47.46 -10.28 9.56
N ARG A 671 -46.86 -10.69 10.69
CA ARG A 671 -45.66 -11.53 10.70
C ARG A 671 -45.91 -12.92 10.11
N GLN A 672 -47.09 -13.50 10.35
CA GLN A 672 -47.52 -14.74 9.70
C GLN A 672 -47.53 -14.59 8.16
N ALA A 673 -48.10 -13.50 7.64
CA ALA A 673 -48.12 -13.22 6.21
C ALA A 673 -46.70 -13.03 5.62
N GLU A 674 -45.78 -12.39 6.36
CA GLU A 674 -44.37 -12.24 5.97
C GLU A 674 -43.64 -13.59 5.94
N LEU A 675 -43.90 -14.47 6.91
CA LEU A 675 -43.33 -15.83 6.95
C LEU A 675 -43.82 -16.71 5.79
N VAL A 676 -45.06 -16.50 5.32
CA VAL A 676 -45.62 -17.17 4.14
C VAL A 676 -45.08 -16.57 2.83
N ARG A 677 -45.01 -15.23 2.72
CA ARG A 677 -44.54 -14.52 1.52
C ARG A 677 -43.04 -14.73 1.27
N TRP A 678 -42.24 -14.58 2.32
CA TRP A 678 -40.82 -14.90 2.38
C TRP A 678 -39.93 -14.31 1.27
N ASN A 679 -40.17 -13.04 0.91
CA ASN A 679 -39.32 -12.32 -0.04
C ASN A 679 -38.00 -11.87 0.59
N GLU A 680 -37.14 -11.19 -0.17
CA GLU A 680 -35.82 -10.74 0.35
C GLU A 680 -35.93 -9.80 1.56
N ASP A 681 -36.94 -8.92 1.60
CA ASP A 681 -37.15 -8.00 2.72
C ASP A 681 -37.60 -8.75 3.98
N ASP A 682 -38.49 -9.73 3.84
CA ASP A 682 -38.96 -10.60 4.93
C ASP A 682 -37.80 -11.44 5.50
N GLN A 683 -36.95 -11.96 4.61
CA GLN A 683 -35.74 -12.70 5.00
C GLN A 683 -34.73 -11.80 5.72
N GLN A 684 -34.58 -10.54 5.32
CA GLN A 684 -33.71 -9.60 6.03
C GLN A 684 -34.23 -9.26 7.43
N ALA A 685 -35.54 -9.03 7.56
CA ALA A 685 -36.18 -8.79 8.87
C ALA A 685 -36.03 -10.00 9.79
N PHE A 686 -36.29 -11.21 9.27
CA PHE A 686 -36.12 -12.46 10.02
C PHE A 686 -34.65 -12.71 10.40
N LYS A 687 -33.70 -12.46 9.48
CA LYS A 687 -32.26 -12.57 9.76
C LYS A 687 -31.79 -11.58 10.81
N LYS A 688 -32.37 -10.38 10.87
CA LYS A 688 -32.04 -9.37 11.87
C LYS A 688 -32.39 -9.84 13.29
N ALA A 689 -33.49 -10.56 13.45
CA ALA A 689 -33.96 -11.07 14.73
C ALA A 689 -33.28 -12.39 15.12
N PHE A 690 -33.09 -13.33 14.18
CA PHE A 690 -32.65 -14.70 14.49
C PHE A 690 -31.30 -15.09 13.89
N GLY A 691 -30.66 -14.24 13.09
CA GLY A 691 -29.35 -14.51 12.47
C GLY A 691 -29.35 -15.49 11.31
N ARG A 692 -30.50 -16.11 11.02
CA ARG A 692 -30.65 -17.24 10.10
C ARG A 692 -31.78 -16.97 9.11
N THR A 693 -31.82 -17.70 8.01
CA THR A 693 -32.88 -17.62 6.97
C THR A 693 -33.24 -18.99 6.40
N ASP A 694 -32.79 -20.07 7.04
CA ASP A 694 -33.08 -21.41 6.58
C ASP A 694 -34.54 -21.80 6.83
N GLU A 695 -35.04 -22.67 5.96
CA GLU A 695 -36.43 -23.12 5.93
C GLU A 695 -36.89 -23.76 7.25
N ILE A 696 -35.99 -24.48 7.94
CA ILE A 696 -36.30 -25.14 9.22
C ILE A 696 -36.57 -24.08 10.30
N SER A 697 -35.71 -23.08 10.39
CA SER A 697 -35.86 -21.96 11.32
C SER A 697 -37.14 -21.16 11.00
N ARG A 698 -37.42 -20.91 9.72
CA ARG A 698 -38.66 -20.25 9.28
C ARG A 698 -39.91 -21.04 9.71
N GLN A 699 -39.95 -22.34 9.44
CA GLN A 699 -41.09 -23.19 9.78
C GLN A 699 -41.33 -23.28 11.29
N LYS A 700 -40.25 -23.32 12.09
CA LYS A 700 -40.34 -23.31 13.56
C LYS A 700 -41.03 -22.03 14.05
N ILE A 701 -40.58 -20.86 13.58
CA ILE A 701 -41.17 -19.58 13.98
C ILE A 701 -42.57 -19.38 13.41
N ALA A 702 -42.84 -19.82 12.18
CA ALA A 702 -44.20 -19.78 11.62
C ALA A 702 -45.19 -20.61 12.45
N ALA A 703 -44.80 -21.82 12.85
CA ALA A 703 -45.63 -22.64 13.73
C ALA A 703 -45.84 -21.99 15.12
N ALA A 704 -44.84 -21.28 15.65
CA ALA A 704 -44.97 -20.55 16.90
C ALA A 704 -45.96 -19.38 16.77
N VAL A 705 -45.83 -18.57 15.71
CA VAL A 705 -46.74 -17.45 15.42
C VAL A 705 -48.19 -17.93 15.26
N ASP A 706 -48.41 -19.05 14.57
CA ASP A 706 -49.76 -19.62 14.40
C ASP A 706 -50.41 -19.98 15.75
N LYS A 707 -49.62 -20.55 16.66
CA LYS A 707 -50.09 -20.91 18.00
C LYS A 707 -50.29 -19.70 18.89
N GLU A 708 -49.46 -18.68 18.74
CA GLU A 708 -49.61 -17.43 19.47
C GLU A 708 -50.85 -16.65 19.02
N ILE A 709 -51.19 -16.69 17.73
CA ILE A 709 -52.48 -16.17 17.22
C ILE A 709 -53.64 -16.91 17.90
N ALA A 710 -53.60 -18.24 17.94
CA ALA A 710 -54.64 -19.04 18.58
C ALA A 710 -54.72 -18.76 20.10
N LEU A 711 -53.57 -18.58 20.77
CA LEU A 711 -53.51 -18.23 22.18
C LEU A 711 -54.12 -16.85 22.42
N ASN A 712 -53.71 -15.83 21.65
CA ASN A 712 -54.23 -14.46 21.73
C ASN A 712 -55.76 -14.42 21.60
N GLU A 713 -56.35 -15.22 20.70
CA GLU A 713 -57.81 -15.33 20.55
C GLU A 713 -58.53 -15.91 21.79
N SER A 714 -57.82 -16.71 22.59
CA SER A 714 -58.34 -17.31 23.83
C SER A 714 -58.09 -16.45 25.08
N MET A 715 -57.24 -15.42 24.97
CA MET A 715 -56.92 -14.52 26.08
C MET A 715 -58.09 -13.62 26.42
N ILE A 716 -58.57 -13.73 27.66
CA ILE A 716 -59.59 -12.87 28.25
C ILE A 716 -59.03 -12.20 29.50
N TYR A 717 -59.67 -11.12 29.96
CA TYR A 717 -59.17 -10.33 31.09
C TYR A 717 -58.80 -11.16 32.34
N ASP A 718 -59.56 -12.23 32.63
CA ASP A 718 -59.33 -13.11 33.78
C ASP A 718 -58.03 -13.92 33.72
N LYS A 719 -57.43 -14.06 32.53
CA LYS A 719 -56.12 -14.70 32.32
C LYS A 719 -54.96 -13.79 32.73
N PHE A 720 -55.21 -12.50 32.95
CA PHE A 720 -54.22 -11.57 33.47
C PHE A 720 -54.30 -11.50 34.99
N LYS A 721 -53.17 -11.77 35.65
CA LYS A 721 -53.04 -11.64 37.10
C LYS A 721 -52.24 -10.40 37.41
N PHE A 722 -52.77 -9.48 38.19
CA PHE A 722 -52.14 -8.19 38.42
C PHE A 722 -51.24 -8.25 39.66
N ALA A 723 -49.93 -8.19 39.44
CA ALA A 723 -48.91 -8.30 40.46
C ALA A 723 -48.34 -6.92 40.82
N ASP A 724 -48.24 -6.60 42.11
CA ASP A 724 -47.58 -5.38 42.60
C ASP A 724 -46.05 -5.54 42.52
N GLN A 725 -45.53 -5.58 41.30
CA GLN A 725 -44.11 -5.77 41.01
C GLN A 725 -43.63 -4.81 39.94
N ASN A 726 -42.37 -4.40 40.03
CA ASN A 726 -41.77 -3.42 39.11
C ASN A 726 -41.25 -4.06 37.80
N VAL A 727 -42.11 -4.84 37.15
CA VAL A 727 -41.87 -5.56 35.89
C VAL A 727 -42.96 -5.19 34.87
N HIS A 728 -42.74 -5.52 33.60
CA HIS A 728 -43.73 -5.31 32.55
C HIS A 728 -44.79 -6.41 32.61
N ALA A 729 -44.41 -7.64 32.28
CA ALA A 729 -45.18 -8.83 32.57
C ALA A 729 -44.23 -10.00 32.89
N TYR A 730 -44.77 -11.16 33.26
CA TYR A 730 -44.06 -12.42 33.29
C TYR A 730 -45.03 -13.61 33.19
N ALA A 731 -44.60 -14.71 32.58
CA ALA A 731 -45.25 -16.03 32.67
C ALA A 731 -44.50 -16.93 33.68
N LEU A 732 -45.22 -17.79 34.39
CA LEU A 732 -44.58 -18.76 35.30
C LEU A 732 -44.24 -20.06 34.56
N PRO A 733 -43.02 -20.63 34.74
CA PRO A 733 -42.56 -21.84 34.05
C PRO A 733 -43.40 -23.13 34.26
N GLY A 734 -44.45 -23.09 35.10
CA GLY A 734 -45.35 -24.21 35.39
C GLY A 734 -46.81 -23.98 35.02
N ASP A 735 -47.18 -22.80 34.52
CA ASP A 735 -48.57 -22.44 34.19
C ASP A 735 -48.94 -22.86 32.76
N THR A 736 -48.78 -24.16 32.48
CA THR A 736 -48.88 -24.72 31.12
C THR A 736 -50.32 -24.99 30.66
N GLU A 737 -51.28 -25.09 31.58
CA GLU A 737 -52.70 -25.30 31.26
C GLU A 737 -53.57 -24.05 31.48
N GLY A 738 -53.08 -23.09 32.27
CA GLY A 738 -53.81 -21.89 32.64
C GLY A 738 -53.54 -20.69 31.73
N HIS A 739 -52.39 -20.64 31.04
CA HIS A 739 -51.94 -19.50 30.23
C HIS A 739 -52.12 -18.15 30.94
N ASN A 740 -51.87 -18.12 32.27
CA ASN A 740 -51.98 -16.88 33.00
C ASN A 740 -50.72 -16.03 32.79
N ILE A 741 -50.91 -14.75 32.49
CA ILE A 741 -49.82 -13.78 32.37
C ILE A 741 -49.92 -12.81 33.55
N TYR A 742 -48.81 -12.64 34.26
CA TYR A 742 -48.73 -11.77 35.42
C TYR A 742 -48.31 -10.37 34.98
N ILE A 743 -49.21 -9.40 35.11
CA ILE A 743 -49.00 -8.02 34.68
C ILE A 743 -48.46 -7.20 35.85
N GLY A 744 -47.29 -6.59 35.67
CA GLY A 744 -46.64 -5.74 36.66
C GLY A 744 -47.00 -4.26 36.52
N ASN A 745 -46.46 -3.44 37.42
CA ASN A 745 -46.79 -2.02 37.53
C ASN A 745 -46.39 -1.18 36.30
N LYS A 746 -45.44 -1.65 35.46
CA LYS A 746 -44.97 -0.91 34.29
C LYS A 746 -45.87 -1.04 33.06
N PHE A 747 -46.57 -2.17 32.92
CA PHE A 747 -47.32 -2.52 31.71
C PHE A 747 -48.32 -1.44 31.26
N ALA A 748 -49.03 -0.82 32.21
CA ALA A 748 -50.02 0.21 31.90
C ALA A 748 -49.40 1.51 31.34
N GLU A 749 -48.15 1.79 31.70
CA GLU A 749 -47.41 2.99 31.30
C GLU A 749 -46.64 2.77 29.98
N ASP A 750 -46.45 1.52 29.58
CA ASP A 750 -45.76 1.16 28.35
C ASP A 750 -46.53 1.64 27.11
N PRO A 751 -45.81 2.04 26.04
CA PRO A 751 -46.47 2.34 24.77
C PRO A 751 -47.20 1.11 24.24
N LEU A 752 -48.20 1.32 23.39
CA LEU A 752 -48.97 0.22 22.81
C LEU A 752 -48.13 -0.63 21.83
N THR A 753 -47.19 -0.01 21.10
CA THR A 753 -46.31 -0.66 20.10
C THR A 753 -44.91 -0.08 20.16
N GLY A 754 -43.90 -0.84 19.72
CA GLY A 754 -42.48 -0.48 19.75
C GLY A 754 -41.68 -1.31 20.78
N PRO A 755 -40.40 -1.00 21.01
CA PRO A 755 -39.59 -1.67 22.02
C PRO A 755 -40.20 -1.51 23.42
N ASP A 756 -40.16 -2.57 24.24
CA ASP A 756 -40.77 -2.63 25.58
C ASP A 756 -42.26 -2.22 25.61
N SER A 757 -43.00 -2.44 24.52
CA SER A 757 -44.43 -2.11 24.42
C SER A 757 -45.34 -3.20 24.95
N GLN A 758 -46.57 -2.82 25.30
CA GLN A 758 -47.62 -3.76 25.72
C GLN A 758 -47.77 -4.95 24.77
N VAL A 759 -47.69 -4.71 23.45
CA VAL A 759 -47.82 -5.74 22.41
C VAL A 759 -46.63 -6.68 22.36
N VAL A 760 -45.39 -6.16 22.35
CA VAL A 760 -44.20 -7.01 22.25
C VAL A 760 -43.92 -7.74 23.56
N THR A 761 -44.19 -7.11 24.71
CA THR A 761 -44.14 -7.76 26.03
C THR A 761 -45.12 -8.92 26.11
N LEU A 762 -46.37 -8.75 25.67
CA LEU A 762 -47.30 -9.89 25.64
C LEU A 762 -46.80 -11.00 24.72
N SER A 763 -46.13 -10.67 23.63
CA SER A 763 -45.61 -11.67 22.69
C SER A 763 -44.40 -12.42 23.25
N HIS A 764 -43.54 -11.69 23.96
CA HIS A 764 -42.47 -12.24 24.77
C HIS A 764 -43.03 -13.25 25.79
N GLU A 765 -44.01 -12.84 26.62
CA GLU A 765 -44.54 -13.73 27.65
C GLU A 765 -45.26 -14.95 27.08
N MET A 766 -45.97 -14.79 25.97
CA MET A 766 -46.63 -15.91 25.30
C MET A 766 -45.62 -16.92 24.72
N SER A 767 -44.42 -16.48 24.36
CA SER A 767 -43.39 -17.37 23.82
C SER A 767 -42.83 -18.36 24.85
N HIS A 768 -42.90 -18.03 26.15
CA HIS A 768 -42.50 -18.93 27.24
C HIS A 768 -43.40 -20.16 27.40
N PHE A 769 -44.64 -20.13 26.89
CA PHE A 769 -45.51 -21.30 27.01
C PHE A 769 -45.03 -22.44 26.11
N ASN A 770 -44.89 -23.63 26.68
CA ASN A 770 -44.35 -24.81 26.00
C ASN A 770 -45.17 -25.23 24.78
N ASP A 771 -46.47 -24.96 24.79
CA ASP A 771 -47.32 -25.22 23.63
C ASP A 771 -47.07 -24.22 22.50
N VAL A 772 -46.59 -23.00 22.76
CA VAL A 772 -46.16 -22.01 21.75
C VAL A 772 -44.74 -22.31 21.25
N LEU A 773 -43.72 -21.96 22.03
CA LEU A 773 -42.30 -22.11 21.69
C LEU A 773 -41.46 -22.63 22.87
N GLY A 774 -41.84 -22.32 24.12
CA GLY A 774 -41.12 -22.74 25.32
C GLY A 774 -39.75 -22.07 25.46
N THR A 775 -39.66 -20.79 25.10
CA THR A 775 -38.41 -20.02 25.15
C THR A 775 -37.93 -19.77 26.58
N ASP A 776 -36.65 -19.50 26.73
CA ASP A 776 -36.02 -19.04 27.97
C ASP A 776 -35.50 -17.60 27.83
N ASP A 777 -35.27 -16.95 28.97
CA ASP A 777 -34.55 -15.67 29.06
C ASP A 777 -33.04 -15.89 29.12
N ILE A 778 -32.42 -16.08 27.95
CA ILE A 778 -31.02 -16.49 27.84
C ILE A 778 -30.08 -15.27 27.79
N THR A 779 -29.05 -15.26 28.65
CA THR A 779 -28.00 -14.21 28.66
C THR A 779 -26.61 -14.76 28.39
N ILE A 780 -25.75 -13.93 27.79
CA ILE A 780 -24.33 -14.24 27.57
C ILE A 780 -23.49 -13.51 28.61
N GLY A 781 -23.01 -14.24 29.62
CA GLY A 781 -22.15 -13.68 30.68
C GLY A 781 -22.88 -12.63 31.50
N SER A 782 -22.32 -11.41 31.62
CA SER A 782 -22.88 -10.31 32.40
C SER A 782 -23.62 -9.25 31.54
N LYS A 783 -24.01 -9.60 30.32
CA LYS A 783 -24.68 -8.68 29.37
C LYS A 783 -26.17 -8.57 29.67
N THR A 784 -26.80 -7.49 29.21
CA THR A 784 -28.27 -7.36 29.26
C THR A 784 -28.93 -8.36 28.32
N PHE A 785 -30.22 -8.66 28.55
CA PHE A 785 -30.98 -9.56 27.70
C PHE A 785 -31.04 -9.09 26.23
N GLU A 786 -31.30 -7.80 25.99
CA GLU A 786 -31.31 -7.19 24.66
C GLU A 786 -29.96 -7.33 23.93
N GLN A 787 -28.84 -7.10 24.65
CA GLN A 787 -27.50 -7.26 24.10
C GLN A 787 -27.19 -8.71 23.74
N SER A 788 -27.62 -9.64 24.59
CA SER A 788 -27.46 -11.08 24.35
C SER A 788 -28.25 -11.52 23.11
N ALA A 789 -29.47 -11.00 22.93
CA ALA A 789 -30.29 -11.27 21.76
C ALA A 789 -29.67 -10.77 20.45
N ILE A 790 -29.07 -9.57 20.46
CA ILE A 790 -28.30 -9.03 19.31
C ILE A 790 -27.16 -9.97 18.94
N GLU A 791 -26.45 -10.49 19.92
CA GLU A 791 -25.27 -11.33 19.71
C GLU A 791 -25.61 -12.75 19.27
N PHE A 792 -26.70 -13.34 19.78
CA PHE A 792 -27.25 -14.59 19.25
C PHE A 792 -27.62 -14.44 17.77
N ALA A 793 -28.26 -13.34 17.38
CA ALA A 793 -28.58 -13.05 15.99
C ALA A 793 -27.34 -12.80 15.12
N GLN A 794 -26.33 -12.08 15.62
CA GLN A 794 -25.09 -11.84 14.87
C GLN A 794 -24.23 -13.10 14.69
N SER A 795 -24.23 -13.99 15.68
CA SER A 795 -23.50 -15.26 15.64
C SER A 795 -24.23 -16.36 14.86
N GLY A 796 -25.53 -16.20 14.60
CA GLY A 796 -26.37 -17.22 13.99
C GLY A 796 -26.56 -18.45 14.89
N SER A 797 -26.50 -18.27 16.22
CA SER A 797 -26.67 -19.36 17.20
C SER A 797 -28.07 -19.99 17.09
N GLY A 798 -28.17 -21.28 17.39
CA GLY A 798 -29.46 -21.94 17.59
C GLY A 798 -30.26 -21.32 18.74
N ASP A 799 -29.56 -20.81 19.75
CA ASP A 799 -30.14 -20.17 20.93
C ASP A 799 -31.00 -18.94 20.56
N ALA A 800 -30.74 -18.30 19.41
CA ALA A 800 -31.57 -17.19 18.94
C ALA A 800 -33.03 -17.61 18.72
N LEU A 801 -33.28 -18.88 18.36
CA LEU A 801 -34.62 -19.42 18.12
C LEU A 801 -35.30 -19.92 19.39
N ASP A 802 -34.58 -19.97 20.51
CA ASP A 802 -35.06 -20.46 21.82
C ASP A 802 -35.03 -19.35 22.89
N ASN A 803 -34.65 -18.12 22.51
CA ASN A 803 -34.55 -16.98 23.41
C ASN A 803 -35.74 -16.02 23.24
N ALA A 804 -36.43 -15.71 24.35
CA ALA A 804 -37.65 -14.88 24.34
C ALA A 804 -37.38 -13.45 23.83
N TYR A 805 -36.24 -12.86 24.16
CA TYR A 805 -35.84 -11.53 23.68
C TYR A 805 -35.51 -11.48 22.18
N ASN A 806 -35.10 -12.59 21.54
CA ASN A 806 -34.96 -12.62 20.08
C ASN A 806 -36.32 -12.67 19.40
N PHE A 807 -37.28 -13.35 20.03
CA PHE A 807 -38.66 -13.39 19.59
C PHE A 807 -39.30 -12.01 19.73
N GLU A 808 -39.19 -11.34 20.88
CA GLU A 808 -39.64 -9.96 21.11
C GLU A 808 -39.15 -8.98 20.03
N ARG A 809 -37.84 -9.02 19.72
CA ARG A 809 -37.23 -8.16 18.68
C ARG A 809 -37.70 -8.44 17.27
N TYR A 810 -38.29 -9.61 17.02
CA TYR A 810 -38.93 -9.89 15.73
C TYR A 810 -40.29 -9.20 15.62
N PHE A 811 -40.95 -8.89 16.74
CA PHE A 811 -42.26 -8.25 16.81
C PHE A 811 -42.21 -6.74 17.00
N GLU A 812 -41.06 -6.19 17.40
CA GLU A 812 -40.72 -4.77 17.24
C GLU A 812 -40.82 -4.29 15.77
#